data_AF-A0A812I5A4-F1
#
_entry.id   AF-A0A812I5A4-F1
#
_cell.length_a   1.000
_cell.length_b   1.000
_cell.length_c   1.000
_cell.angle_alpha   90.00
_cell.angle_beta   90.00
_cell.angle_gamma   90.00
#
_symmetry.space_group_name_H-M   'P 1'
#
loop_
_entity.id
_entity.type
_entity.pdbx_description
1 polymer ?
#
loop_
_entity_poly.entity_id
_entity_poly.type
_entity_poly.pdbx_seq_one_letter_code
_entity_poly.pdbx_strand_id
1 'polypeptide(L)'
;MPTVLLVVVAALNGRMDLEANLTAAATVAQQYADHAPPAWQQQRIKRDGQHVHMTFLSKGDLQLLMQSGMVHVQAEVWEEAGATAPDPTDILAVSNSIALVLAKLPRCWDWVDVGTGFCKDDCGESVFRVVLWPAAAAVRKKLGLPAKDFHITLGFQGSDVHSKAKGLTSLRAAPSNAASQRLTTEAFLLSSAISADAFPLYQDSMEQVTSAALLGSGENEASEVDALRVACLFYGRVKRFDQVLASSDRLLQLQSGDETGCRSRAFALVMLSRYEEAVSALELARSQLHTLPPEQHAVEHARVLKALSHCQKKLGAGYPGSATGLKHCLAEGVGKANYPKTPHLPFSPGINPDDTRVSDCQNLLSREVVITEKLDGGNCCIKADVESQRLQVFGRTHAQPAEHASFSAVKELAACIEYDELGDVEIFGENMQAVHSIEYGSLTNYFYVFAARRSGDWLCWDETRDLAKRLGLATVPEVFRGALSEGELQGSLEQWQMEPSALDAKKTPEGFVVRHAAAIPGGSFAECIGKFVRANHIQTDESWKRTWKKACLGKEMPHQVKAVQADGDICLYTASGDLALAFPSGHKQAIVQMTVSPMQDEYVVATVDSTGVMRVHRLFVRPRRGPQEQRRRVTNPDEEKCEPAVTSLHRNAISQSVVLKYTAMVVSPAWPAEILMPNAASCINAQLFDPCSQKDPCRQMQVNGDIEKARSAQEARGHFNMPSPRDCKATMLQGSGTVQVTDGSP
;
A
#
# COMPACT_ATOMS: atom_id res chain seq x y z
N MET A 1 0.05 -60.84 20.50
CA MET A 1 -0.24 -59.84 19.45
C MET A 1 0.71 -58.68 19.65
N PRO A 2 1.73 -58.49 18.79
CA PRO A 2 2.66 -57.40 18.97
C PRO A 2 1.90 -56.08 18.78
N THR A 3 2.19 -55.17 19.69
CA THR A 3 1.58 -53.86 19.94
C THR A 3 1.27 -53.12 18.65
N VAL A 4 -0.02 -52.86 18.39
CA VAL A 4 -0.50 -52.01 17.30
C VAL A 4 0.01 -50.59 17.54
N LEU A 5 1.21 -50.31 17.02
CA LEU A 5 1.78 -48.98 16.90
C LEU A 5 1.08 -48.33 15.71
N LEU A 6 -0.05 -47.65 15.94
CA LEU A 6 -0.77 -46.99 14.86
C LEU A 6 -0.03 -45.71 14.46
N VAL A 7 0.96 -45.92 13.61
CA VAL A 7 1.59 -44.94 12.74
C VAL A 7 0.51 -44.50 11.75
N VAL A 8 -0.06 -43.29 11.87
CA VAL A 8 -0.91 -42.69 10.81
C VAL A 8 -0.10 -42.36 9.54
N VAL A 9 1.09 -42.93 9.39
CA VAL A 9 2.18 -42.40 8.57
C VAL A 9 2.85 -43.50 7.73
N ALA A 10 2.34 -44.73 7.71
CA ALA A 10 2.96 -45.84 6.96
C ALA A 10 2.16 -46.38 5.77
N ALA A 11 0.97 -45.83 5.47
CA ALA A 11 0.07 -46.41 4.47
C ALA A 11 -0.41 -45.44 3.37
N LEU A 12 0.32 -44.34 3.15
CA LEU A 12 0.14 -43.48 1.97
C LEU A 12 1.32 -43.70 1.01
N ASN A 13 1.10 -44.53 0.00
CA ASN A 13 2.00 -44.77 -1.14
C ASN A 13 2.62 -43.47 -1.68
N GLY A 14 3.89 -43.20 -1.37
CA GLY A 14 4.75 -42.28 -2.12
C GLY A 14 4.52 -40.77 -1.92
N ARG A 15 4.01 -40.31 -0.77
CA ARG A 15 3.91 -38.85 -0.50
C ARG A 15 5.20 -38.31 0.14
N MET A 16 5.96 -37.49 -0.58
CA MET A 16 7.23 -36.89 -0.12
C MET A 16 7.12 -36.13 1.21
N ASP A 17 5.98 -35.47 1.47
CA ASP A 17 5.77 -34.69 2.71
C ASP A 17 5.75 -35.57 3.97
N LEU A 18 5.48 -36.87 3.82
CA LEU A 18 5.38 -37.84 4.92
C LEU A 18 6.76 -38.26 5.43
N GLU A 19 7.69 -38.55 4.52
CA GLU A 19 9.08 -38.85 4.85
C GLU A 19 9.76 -37.65 5.51
N ALA A 20 9.47 -36.44 5.03
CA ALA A 20 9.97 -35.20 5.62
C ALA A 20 9.53 -35.05 7.09
N ASN A 21 8.27 -35.40 7.42
CA ASN A 21 7.75 -35.28 8.78
C ASN A 21 8.28 -36.35 9.75
N LEU A 22 8.43 -37.59 9.31
CA LEU A 22 9.11 -38.63 10.10
C LEU A 22 10.55 -38.23 10.39
N THR A 23 11.23 -37.68 9.39
CA THR A 23 12.59 -37.15 9.53
C THR A 23 12.62 -35.98 10.51
N ALA A 24 11.62 -35.09 10.50
CA ALA A 24 11.53 -33.97 11.42
C ALA A 24 11.36 -34.43 12.89
N ALA A 25 10.50 -35.41 13.18
CA ALA A 25 10.32 -35.94 14.53
C ALA A 25 11.60 -36.62 15.05
N ALA A 26 12.28 -37.40 14.19
CA ALA A 26 13.57 -38.00 14.50
C ALA A 26 14.66 -36.95 14.77
N THR A 27 14.70 -35.90 13.95
CA THR A 27 15.64 -34.79 14.10
C THR A 27 15.43 -34.07 15.43
N VAL A 28 14.19 -33.75 15.80
CA VAL A 28 13.87 -33.12 17.09
C VAL A 28 14.27 -34.02 18.26
N ALA A 29 13.95 -35.31 18.19
CA ALA A 29 14.31 -36.24 19.25
C ALA A 29 15.83 -36.41 19.41
N GLN A 30 16.57 -36.39 18.29
CA GLN A 30 18.03 -36.45 18.28
C GLN A 30 18.65 -35.15 18.82
N GLN A 31 18.13 -34.00 18.39
CA GLN A 31 18.60 -32.68 18.81
C GLN A 31 18.51 -32.48 20.33
N TYR A 32 17.47 -33.04 20.97
CA TYR A 32 17.22 -32.89 22.40
C TYR A 32 17.38 -34.20 23.18
N ALA A 33 18.14 -35.17 22.64
CA ALA A 33 18.31 -36.47 23.28
C ALA A 33 18.96 -36.35 24.67
N ASP A 34 19.89 -35.41 24.83
CA ASP A 34 20.62 -35.10 26.06
C ASP A 34 19.73 -34.60 27.21
N HIS A 35 18.51 -34.15 26.93
CA HIS A 35 17.55 -33.77 27.97
C HIS A 35 17.05 -34.98 28.79
N ALA A 36 17.22 -36.21 28.28
CA ALA A 36 16.94 -37.45 29.00
C ALA A 36 18.25 -38.18 29.33
N PRO A 37 18.42 -38.75 30.55
CA PRO A 37 19.60 -39.54 30.88
C PRO A 37 19.82 -40.71 29.90
N PRO A 38 21.06 -41.09 29.55
CA PRO A 38 21.32 -42.18 28.60
C PRO A 38 20.64 -43.51 28.97
N ALA A 39 20.57 -43.84 30.26
CA ALA A 39 19.87 -45.03 30.73
C ALA A 39 18.36 -45.00 30.42
N TRP A 40 17.74 -43.82 30.45
CA TRP A 40 16.32 -43.63 30.16
C TRP A 40 16.04 -43.70 28.67
N GLN A 41 16.94 -43.14 27.85
CA GLN A 41 16.89 -43.28 26.40
C GLN A 41 16.98 -44.75 25.98
N GLN A 42 17.87 -45.53 26.62
CA GLN A 42 17.99 -46.97 26.37
C GLN A 42 16.72 -47.74 26.74
N GLN A 43 16.00 -47.35 27.80
CA GLN A 43 14.69 -47.95 28.11
C GLN A 43 13.66 -47.66 27.02
N ARG A 44 13.61 -46.44 26.49
CA ARG A 44 12.75 -46.09 25.36
C ARG A 44 13.13 -46.86 24.10
N ILE A 45 14.41 -46.97 23.77
CA ILE A 45 14.89 -47.74 22.61
C ILE A 45 14.56 -49.23 22.75
N LYS A 46 14.64 -49.79 23.95
CA LYS A 46 14.19 -51.19 24.20
C LYS A 46 12.69 -51.38 23.95
N ARG A 47 11.86 -50.37 24.21
CA ARG A 47 10.40 -50.42 23.99
C ARG A 47 10.04 -50.22 22.52
N ASP A 48 10.62 -49.22 21.87
CA ASP A 48 10.17 -48.71 20.56
C ASP A 48 11.13 -49.02 19.40
N GLY A 49 12.30 -49.57 19.69
CA GLY A 49 13.41 -49.65 18.74
C GLY A 49 14.08 -48.29 18.54
N GLN A 50 14.76 -48.13 17.39
CA GLN A 50 15.42 -46.87 17.02
C GLN A 50 14.43 -45.78 16.60
N HIS A 51 13.17 -46.14 16.39
CA HIS A 51 12.16 -45.21 15.91
C HIS A 51 11.68 -44.27 17.02
N VAL A 52 11.28 -43.07 16.59
CA VAL A 52 10.49 -42.13 17.39
C VAL A 52 9.13 -41.99 16.76
N HIS A 53 8.12 -41.70 17.57
CA HIS A 53 6.76 -41.60 17.10
C HIS A 53 5.98 -40.57 17.91
N MET A 54 4.92 -40.05 17.29
CA MET A 54 3.85 -39.31 17.94
C MET A 54 2.57 -40.14 17.80
N THR A 55 1.91 -40.41 18.92
CA THR A 55 0.74 -41.32 18.90
C THR A 55 -0.54 -40.57 18.57
N PHE A 56 -0.96 -40.61 17.30
CA PHE A 56 -2.25 -40.04 16.89
C PHE A 56 -3.44 -40.83 17.44
N LEU A 57 -3.48 -42.14 17.20
CA LEU A 57 -4.52 -43.05 17.71
C LEU A 57 -3.92 -43.99 18.76
N SER A 58 -4.49 -44.01 19.95
CA SER A 58 -4.17 -44.99 20.99
C SER A 58 -4.99 -46.27 20.81
N LYS A 59 -4.57 -47.34 21.48
CA LYS A 59 -5.37 -48.58 21.56
C LYS A 59 -6.77 -48.34 22.13
N GLY A 60 -6.90 -47.43 23.11
CA GLY A 60 -8.20 -47.05 23.68
C GLY A 60 -9.06 -46.28 22.68
N ASP A 61 -8.48 -45.40 21.87
CA ASP A 61 -9.20 -44.70 20.80
C ASP A 61 -9.75 -45.68 19.77
N LEU A 62 -8.95 -46.67 19.35
CA LEU A 62 -9.40 -47.73 18.42
C LEU A 62 -10.56 -48.54 19.02
N GLN A 63 -10.46 -48.91 20.30
CA GLN A 63 -11.55 -49.62 20.98
C GLN A 63 -12.83 -48.78 21.03
N LEU A 64 -12.72 -47.47 21.25
CA LEU A 64 -13.86 -46.55 21.26
C LEU A 64 -14.51 -46.45 19.87
N LEU A 65 -13.70 -46.34 18.81
CA LEU A 65 -14.19 -46.34 17.42
C LEU A 65 -14.88 -47.66 17.05
N MET A 66 -14.31 -48.80 17.49
CA MET A 66 -14.91 -50.12 17.33
C MET A 66 -16.24 -50.26 18.07
N GLN A 67 -16.29 -49.85 19.33
CA GLN A 67 -17.50 -49.97 20.18
C GLN A 67 -18.64 -49.06 19.71
N SER A 68 -18.31 -47.87 19.21
CA SER A 68 -19.29 -46.94 18.66
C SER A 68 -19.74 -47.29 17.24
N GLY A 69 -19.09 -48.28 16.59
CA GLY A 69 -19.31 -48.61 15.17
C GLY A 69 -19.08 -47.42 14.23
N MET A 70 -18.36 -46.38 14.69
CA MET A 70 -18.22 -45.08 14.01
C MET A 70 -19.56 -44.42 13.63
N VAL A 71 -20.69 -44.82 14.22
CA VAL A 71 -22.05 -44.33 13.89
C VAL A 71 -22.22 -42.85 14.22
N HIS A 72 -21.42 -42.33 15.16
CA HIS A 72 -21.41 -40.91 15.54
C HIS A 72 -20.50 -40.05 14.66
N VAL A 73 -19.67 -40.67 13.80
CA VAL A 73 -18.87 -39.92 12.83
C VAL A 73 -19.81 -39.55 11.68
N GLN A 74 -20.00 -38.25 11.51
CA GLN A 74 -20.78 -37.68 10.41
C GLN A 74 -20.30 -38.27 9.06
N ALA A 75 -21.22 -38.80 8.26
CA ALA A 75 -20.91 -39.42 6.97
C ALA A 75 -20.15 -38.45 6.05
N GLU A 76 -20.48 -37.16 6.18
CA GLU A 76 -19.86 -36.03 5.52
C GLU A 76 -18.34 -35.97 5.73
N VAL A 77 -17.83 -36.42 6.89
CA VAL A 77 -16.39 -36.45 7.19
C VAL A 77 -15.64 -37.35 6.21
N TRP A 78 -16.23 -38.49 5.85
CA TRP A 78 -15.63 -39.44 4.91
C TRP A 78 -15.80 -38.97 3.47
N GLU A 79 -16.99 -38.48 3.13
CA GLU A 79 -17.32 -37.98 1.79
C GLU A 79 -16.43 -36.80 1.38
N GLU A 80 -16.23 -35.80 2.27
CA GLU A 80 -15.31 -34.67 2.06
C GLU A 80 -13.87 -35.14 1.78
N ALA A 81 -13.47 -36.25 2.41
CA ALA A 81 -12.15 -36.85 2.22
C ALA A 81 -12.03 -37.65 0.92
N GLY A 82 -13.14 -37.94 0.24
CA GLY A 82 -13.20 -38.91 -0.86
C GLY A 82 -12.95 -40.33 -0.37
N ALA A 83 -13.35 -40.63 0.87
CA ALA A 83 -13.21 -41.92 1.53
C ALA A 83 -14.57 -42.52 1.83
N THR A 84 -14.63 -43.84 1.97
CA THR A 84 -15.78 -44.53 2.58
C THR A 84 -15.51 -44.73 4.07
N ALA A 85 -16.58 -44.80 4.86
CA ALA A 85 -16.47 -45.22 6.25
C ALA A 85 -15.75 -46.59 6.31
N PRO A 86 -14.60 -46.68 7.00
CA PRO A 86 -13.83 -47.92 7.04
C PRO A 86 -14.53 -48.95 7.95
N ASP A 87 -14.27 -50.24 7.72
CA ASP A 87 -14.60 -51.27 8.71
C ASP A 87 -13.81 -50.94 10.00
N PRO A 88 -14.48 -50.68 11.14
CA PRO A 88 -13.78 -50.28 12.36
C PRO A 88 -12.90 -51.39 12.94
N THR A 89 -13.09 -52.65 12.51
CA THR A 89 -12.25 -53.79 12.88
C THR A 89 -10.99 -53.92 12.00
N ASP A 90 -11.00 -53.31 10.81
CA ASP A 90 -9.82 -53.19 9.95
C ASP A 90 -9.03 -51.93 10.32
N ILE A 91 -8.05 -52.14 11.19
CA ILE A 91 -7.14 -51.12 11.70
C ILE A 91 -6.42 -50.36 10.56
N LEU A 92 -6.08 -51.05 9.46
CA LEU A 92 -5.38 -50.43 8.34
C LEU A 92 -6.34 -49.56 7.52
N ALA A 93 -7.56 -50.04 7.27
CA ALA A 93 -8.60 -49.24 6.63
C ALA A 93 -8.93 -47.97 7.45
N VAL A 94 -9.09 -48.10 8.78
CA VAL A 94 -9.29 -46.96 9.69
C VAL A 94 -8.16 -45.95 9.56
N SER A 95 -6.91 -46.42 9.58
CA SER A 95 -5.73 -45.55 9.46
C SER A 95 -5.70 -44.80 8.13
N ASN A 96 -5.98 -45.50 7.03
CA ASN A 96 -5.98 -44.93 5.68
C ASN A 96 -7.06 -43.86 5.51
N SER A 97 -8.29 -44.15 5.94
CA SER A 97 -9.38 -43.18 5.85
C SER A 97 -9.10 -41.94 6.70
N ILE A 98 -8.54 -42.10 7.90
CA ILE A 98 -8.14 -40.97 8.75
C ILE A 98 -7.04 -40.13 8.10
N ALA A 99 -6.06 -40.77 7.45
CA ALA A 99 -5.00 -40.07 6.75
C ALA A 99 -5.55 -39.26 5.54
N LEU A 100 -6.58 -39.77 4.88
CA LEU A 100 -7.30 -39.03 3.83
C LEU A 100 -8.04 -37.81 4.39
N VAL A 101 -8.72 -37.95 5.54
CA VAL A 101 -9.38 -36.83 6.24
C VAL A 101 -8.35 -35.78 6.65
N LEU A 102 -7.23 -36.20 7.25
CA LEU A 102 -6.14 -35.30 7.64
C LEU A 102 -5.59 -34.54 6.42
N ALA A 103 -5.37 -35.22 5.30
CA ALA A 103 -4.83 -34.60 4.09
C ALA A 103 -5.74 -33.53 3.44
N LYS A 104 -7.02 -33.45 3.82
CA LYS A 104 -7.93 -32.36 3.37
C LYS A 104 -7.84 -31.11 4.22
N LEU A 105 -7.23 -31.19 5.40
CA LEU A 105 -7.11 -30.06 6.30
C LEU A 105 -5.95 -29.14 5.90
N PRO A 106 -6.10 -27.82 6.08
CA PRO A 106 -4.99 -26.88 5.89
C PRO A 106 -3.86 -27.23 6.85
N ARG A 107 -2.61 -27.11 6.37
CA ARG A 107 -1.41 -27.31 7.18
C ARG A 107 -1.40 -28.66 7.91
N CYS A 108 -1.89 -29.70 7.23
CA CYS A 108 -2.20 -30.99 7.84
C CYS A 108 -1.02 -31.70 8.50
N TRP A 109 0.20 -31.42 8.03
CA TRP A 109 1.42 -32.00 8.57
C TRP A 109 2.25 -31.03 9.39
N ASP A 110 1.83 -29.78 9.54
CA ASP A 110 2.56 -28.79 10.31
C ASP A 110 2.27 -28.99 11.81
N TRP A 111 3.31 -29.39 12.53
CA TRP A 111 3.32 -29.48 13.99
C TRP A 111 4.49 -28.67 14.52
N VAL A 112 4.37 -28.20 15.77
CA VAL A 112 5.35 -27.33 16.39
C VAL A 112 5.90 -27.96 17.66
N ASP A 113 7.21 -28.17 17.69
CA ASP A 113 7.96 -28.49 18.91
C ASP A 113 7.98 -27.27 19.83
N VAL A 114 7.41 -27.42 21.02
CA VAL A 114 7.23 -26.34 22.00
C VAL A 114 8.39 -26.28 22.99
N GLY A 115 8.76 -27.42 23.56
CA GLY A 115 9.68 -27.47 24.70
C GLY A 115 9.76 -28.85 25.35
N THR A 116 10.65 -28.98 26.33
CA THR A 116 10.79 -30.23 27.08
C THR A 116 9.78 -30.30 28.21
N GLY A 117 8.97 -31.36 28.16
CA GLY A 117 8.06 -31.75 29.20
C GLY A 117 8.66 -32.80 30.13
N PHE A 118 8.12 -32.84 31.35
CA PHE A 118 8.42 -33.87 32.34
C PHE A 118 7.17 -34.22 33.12
N CYS A 119 6.99 -35.51 33.40
CA CYS A 119 5.97 -35.96 34.35
C CYS A 119 6.44 -37.17 35.15
N LYS A 120 5.80 -37.35 36.30
CA LYS A 120 6.06 -38.42 37.26
C LYS A 120 4.76 -38.97 37.82
N ASP A 121 4.69 -40.29 37.98
CA ASP A 121 3.67 -40.99 38.74
C ASP A 121 4.30 -42.12 39.58
N ASP A 122 3.46 -42.99 40.15
CA ASP A 122 3.92 -44.11 40.98
C ASP A 122 4.66 -45.18 40.17
N CYS A 123 4.51 -45.19 38.84
CA CYS A 123 5.06 -46.18 37.92
C CYS A 123 6.36 -45.73 37.26
N GLY A 124 6.69 -44.42 37.29
CA GLY A 124 7.94 -43.94 36.73
C GLY A 124 8.03 -42.43 36.53
N GLU A 125 9.08 -42.05 35.80
CA GLU A 125 9.36 -40.68 35.38
C GLU A 125 9.56 -40.65 33.86
N SER A 126 9.10 -39.61 33.19
CA SER A 126 9.18 -39.51 31.72
C SER A 126 9.60 -38.12 31.27
N VAL A 127 10.53 -38.07 30.33
CA VAL A 127 10.99 -36.86 29.64
C VAL A 127 10.61 -36.96 28.17
N PHE A 128 10.02 -35.90 27.65
CA PHE A 128 9.48 -35.85 26.29
C PHE A 128 9.52 -34.43 25.73
N ARG A 129 9.34 -34.31 24.42
CA ARG A 129 9.05 -33.03 23.77
C ARG A 129 7.55 -32.84 23.67
N VAL A 130 7.06 -31.69 24.14
CA VAL A 130 5.66 -31.28 24.00
C VAL A 130 5.46 -30.77 22.58
N VAL A 131 4.43 -31.26 21.89
CA VAL A 131 4.15 -30.92 20.50
C VAL A 131 2.71 -30.42 20.36
N LEU A 132 2.53 -29.33 19.62
CA LEU A 132 1.21 -28.88 19.17
C LEU A 132 1.02 -29.27 17.72
N TRP A 133 -0.10 -29.94 17.41
CA TRP A 133 -0.44 -30.37 16.05
C TRP A 133 -1.91 -30.04 15.76
N PRO A 134 -2.21 -28.79 15.33
CA PRO A 134 -3.58 -28.30 15.20
C PRO A 134 -4.46 -29.14 14.27
N ALA A 135 -3.95 -29.54 13.11
CA ALA A 135 -4.70 -30.37 12.17
C ALA A 135 -5.04 -31.75 12.76
N ALA A 136 -4.11 -32.37 13.49
CA ALA A 136 -4.39 -33.65 14.14
C ALA A 136 -5.46 -33.53 15.23
N ALA A 137 -5.41 -32.47 16.04
CA ALA A 137 -6.45 -32.18 17.03
C ALA A 137 -7.82 -31.95 16.37
N ALA A 138 -7.85 -31.24 15.24
CA ALA A 138 -9.04 -31.02 14.44
C ALA A 138 -9.63 -32.33 13.89
N VAL A 139 -8.81 -33.24 13.36
CA VAL A 139 -9.29 -34.57 12.92
C VAL A 139 -9.86 -35.36 14.09
N ARG A 140 -9.19 -35.38 15.26
CA ARG A 140 -9.72 -36.07 16.44
C ARG A 140 -11.10 -35.55 16.83
N LYS A 141 -11.31 -34.23 16.76
CA LYS A 141 -12.61 -33.59 17.02
C LYS A 141 -13.67 -34.00 15.97
N LYS A 142 -13.33 -34.03 14.68
CA LYS A 142 -14.23 -34.54 13.61
C LYS A 142 -14.65 -35.99 13.82
N LEU A 143 -13.76 -36.82 14.36
CA LEU A 143 -14.00 -38.24 14.62
C LEU A 143 -14.66 -38.52 15.98
N GLY A 144 -14.99 -37.50 16.76
CA GLY A 144 -15.56 -37.66 18.11
C GLY A 144 -14.59 -38.28 19.13
N LEU A 145 -13.29 -38.22 18.86
CA LEU A 145 -12.26 -38.76 19.75
C LEU A 145 -11.95 -37.76 20.88
N PRO A 146 -11.58 -38.26 22.09
CA PRO A 146 -11.14 -37.39 23.18
C PRO A 146 -9.97 -36.48 22.79
N ALA A 147 -9.88 -35.29 23.38
CA ALA A 147 -8.71 -34.43 23.24
C ALA A 147 -7.45 -35.15 23.73
N LYS A 148 -6.29 -34.86 23.10
CA LYS A 148 -5.04 -35.54 23.39
C LYS A 148 -3.84 -34.61 23.27
N ASP A 149 -2.92 -34.74 24.22
CA ASP A 149 -1.61 -34.09 24.16
C ASP A 149 -0.64 -34.88 23.26
N PHE A 150 -0.13 -34.23 22.22
CA PHE A 150 0.90 -34.81 21.36
C PHE A 150 2.29 -34.58 21.95
N HIS A 151 3.14 -35.61 21.88
CA HIS A 151 4.49 -35.57 22.43
C HIS A 151 5.40 -36.58 21.74
N ILE A 152 6.70 -36.36 21.87
CA ILE A 152 7.76 -37.29 21.44
C ILE A 152 8.55 -37.72 22.69
N THR A 153 8.46 -38.99 23.06
CA THR A 153 9.17 -39.52 24.24
C THR A 153 10.68 -39.59 23.98
N LEU A 154 11.47 -38.92 24.82
CA LEU A 154 12.92 -38.93 24.75
C LEU A 154 13.50 -40.11 25.56
N GLY A 155 12.96 -40.32 26.76
CA GLY A 155 13.32 -41.40 27.65
C GLY A 155 12.45 -41.43 28.91
N PHE A 156 12.48 -42.55 29.64
CA PHE A 156 11.79 -42.71 30.92
C PHE A 156 12.58 -43.59 31.88
N GLN A 157 12.25 -43.51 33.17
CA GLN A 157 12.72 -44.41 34.22
C GLN A 157 11.57 -45.26 34.74
N GLY A 158 11.76 -46.58 34.74
CA GLY A 158 10.75 -47.53 35.22
C GLY A 158 9.78 -47.84 34.09
N SER A 159 8.73 -47.02 33.96
CA SER A 159 7.78 -47.09 32.85
C SER A 159 7.46 -45.71 32.29
N ASP A 160 6.98 -45.67 31.04
CA ASP A 160 6.50 -44.42 30.44
C ASP A 160 5.18 -44.01 31.10
N VAL A 161 5.14 -42.79 31.61
CA VAL A 161 4.02 -42.25 32.37
C VAL A 161 2.89 -41.93 31.40
N HIS A 162 1.77 -42.66 31.50
CA HIS A 162 0.58 -42.44 30.68
C HIS A 162 -0.60 -41.85 31.48
N SER A 163 -0.48 -41.78 32.81
CA SER A 163 -1.53 -41.31 33.73
C SER A 163 -1.60 -39.78 33.87
N LYS A 164 -0.58 -39.06 33.40
CA LYS A 164 -0.44 -37.60 33.51
C LYS A 164 -0.54 -36.92 32.15
N ALA A 165 -0.98 -35.67 32.15
CA ALA A 165 -0.96 -34.81 30.97
C ALA A 165 0.48 -34.61 30.47
N LYS A 166 0.64 -34.55 29.14
CA LYS A 166 1.92 -34.39 28.45
C LYS A 166 1.92 -33.19 27.50
N GLY A 167 0.99 -32.25 27.73
CA GLY A 167 0.84 -31.01 26.98
C GLY A 167 1.59 -29.83 27.63
N LEU A 168 1.12 -28.61 27.36
CA LEU A 168 1.77 -27.37 27.79
C LEU A 168 2.01 -27.26 29.30
N THR A 169 1.11 -27.83 30.12
CA THR A 169 1.23 -27.81 31.60
C THR A 169 2.38 -28.66 32.14
N SER A 170 2.95 -29.53 31.31
CA SER A 170 4.08 -30.41 31.68
C SER A 170 5.45 -29.83 31.35
N LEU A 171 5.50 -28.65 30.71
CA LEU A 171 6.74 -27.98 30.32
C LEU A 171 7.60 -27.67 31.55
N ARG A 172 8.90 -27.98 31.48
CA ARG A 172 9.87 -27.70 32.56
C ARG A 172 10.33 -26.23 32.59
N ALA A 173 10.22 -25.55 31.46
CA ALA A 173 10.60 -24.16 31.27
C ALA A 173 9.70 -23.55 30.20
N ALA A 174 9.65 -22.22 30.16
CA ALA A 174 8.98 -21.50 29.08
C ALA A 174 9.57 -21.92 27.70
N PRO A 175 8.76 -21.89 26.62
CA PRO A 175 9.26 -22.16 25.29
C PRO A 175 10.44 -21.22 24.96
N SER A 176 11.47 -21.74 24.29
CA SER A 176 12.58 -20.89 23.84
C SER A 176 12.11 -19.84 22.85
N ASN A 177 12.85 -18.74 22.69
CA ASN A 177 12.51 -17.71 21.69
C ASN A 177 12.33 -18.29 20.27
N ALA A 178 13.20 -19.23 19.86
CA ALA A 178 13.07 -19.90 18.56
C ALA A 178 11.78 -20.74 18.44
N ALA A 179 11.34 -21.36 19.53
CA ALA A 179 10.06 -22.07 19.56
C ALA A 179 8.88 -21.08 19.52
N SER A 180 8.96 -19.97 20.26
CA SER A 180 7.97 -18.89 20.23
C SER A 180 7.77 -18.32 18.83
N GLN A 181 8.85 -17.99 18.12
CA GLN A 181 8.78 -17.49 16.74
C GLN A 181 8.11 -18.48 15.77
N ARG A 182 8.40 -19.78 15.90
CA ARG A 182 7.72 -20.83 15.11
C ARG A 182 6.23 -20.92 15.46
N LEU A 183 5.88 -20.86 16.75
CA LEU A 183 4.48 -20.87 17.20
C LEU A 183 3.72 -19.65 16.67
N THR A 184 4.31 -18.45 16.74
CA THR A 184 3.74 -17.22 16.19
C THR A 184 3.50 -17.33 14.68
N THR A 185 4.49 -17.84 13.95
CA THR A 185 4.39 -18.06 12.50
C THR A 185 3.28 -19.05 12.19
N GLU A 186 3.21 -20.17 12.91
CA GLU A 186 2.17 -21.18 12.70
C GLU A 186 0.78 -20.63 12.98
N ALA A 187 0.59 -19.87 14.07
CA ALA A 187 -0.70 -19.26 14.37
C ALA A 187 -1.12 -18.23 13.31
N PHE A 188 -0.19 -17.43 12.79
CA PHE A 188 -0.50 -16.49 11.70
C PHE A 188 -0.91 -17.21 10.40
N LEU A 189 -0.14 -18.21 9.99
CA LEU A 189 -0.39 -19.00 8.78
C LEU A 189 -1.70 -19.79 8.89
N LEU A 190 -1.93 -20.44 10.04
CA LEU A 190 -3.14 -21.21 10.29
C LEU A 190 -4.38 -20.32 10.31
N SER A 191 -4.32 -19.14 10.96
CA SER A 191 -5.42 -18.17 10.97
C SER A 191 -5.84 -17.74 9.56
N SER A 192 -4.87 -17.62 8.65
CA SER A 192 -5.08 -17.24 7.25
C SER A 192 -5.59 -18.40 6.38
N ALA A 193 -5.19 -19.63 6.71
CA ALA A 193 -5.55 -20.83 5.94
C ALA A 193 -6.94 -21.39 6.29
N ILE A 194 -7.47 -21.11 7.50
CA ILE A 194 -8.76 -21.63 7.95
C ILE A 194 -9.92 -20.69 7.60
N SER A 195 -10.94 -21.25 6.94
CA SER A 195 -12.20 -20.56 6.66
C SER A 195 -12.94 -20.18 7.95
N ALA A 196 -13.90 -19.26 7.85
CA ALA A 196 -14.74 -18.88 8.98
C ALA A 196 -15.50 -20.09 9.56
N ASP A 197 -16.02 -20.96 8.70
CA ASP A 197 -16.79 -22.16 9.09
C ASP A 197 -15.92 -23.24 9.71
N ALA A 198 -14.66 -23.37 9.28
CA ALA A 198 -13.73 -24.35 9.84
C ALA A 198 -13.12 -23.89 11.18
N PHE A 199 -13.16 -22.60 11.50
CA PHE A 199 -12.49 -22.04 12.69
C PHE A 199 -12.86 -22.70 14.04
N PRO A 200 -14.14 -23.01 14.34
CA PRO A 200 -14.50 -23.68 15.60
C PRO A 200 -13.82 -25.05 15.81
N LEU A 201 -13.40 -25.70 14.72
CA LEU A 201 -12.66 -26.95 14.77
C LEU A 201 -11.22 -26.74 15.31
N TYR A 202 -10.62 -25.57 15.02
CA TYR A 202 -9.24 -25.23 15.37
C TYR A 202 -9.10 -24.35 16.60
N GLN A 203 -10.19 -23.80 17.11
CA GLN A 203 -10.17 -22.78 18.17
C GLN A 203 -9.28 -23.16 19.38
N ASP A 204 -9.44 -24.37 19.91
CA ASP A 204 -8.68 -24.83 21.09
C ASP A 204 -7.17 -24.96 20.79
N SER A 205 -6.83 -25.43 19.58
CA SER A 205 -5.42 -25.55 19.15
C SER A 205 -4.81 -24.18 18.89
N MET A 206 -5.55 -23.26 18.27
CA MET A 206 -5.12 -21.87 18.08
C MET A 206 -4.88 -21.17 19.42
N GLU A 207 -5.71 -21.43 20.43
CA GLU A 207 -5.51 -20.91 21.78
C GLU A 207 -4.21 -21.45 22.41
N GLN A 208 -3.95 -22.75 22.27
CA GLN A 208 -2.73 -23.38 22.78
C GLN A 208 -1.48 -22.84 22.08
N VAL A 209 -1.50 -22.71 20.75
CA VAL A 209 -0.36 -22.19 19.97
C VAL A 209 -0.09 -20.73 20.35
N THR A 210 -1.14 -19.89 20.39
CA THR A 210 -1.03 -18.47 20.77
C THR A 210 -0.50 -18.31 22.20
N SER A 211 -1.03 -19.08 23.16
CA SER A 211 -0.59 -19.01 24.55
C SER A 211 0.86 -19.45 24.71
N ALA A 212 1.27 -20.53 24.02
CA ALA A 212 2.66 -20.98 24.05
C ALA A 212 3.63 -19.97 23.41
N ALA A 213 3.21 -19.31 22.32
CA ALA A 213 4.00 -18.25 21.69
C ALA A 213 4.29 -17.10 22.68
N LEU A 214 3.25 -16.58 23.35
CA LEU A 214 3.37 -15.51 24.34
C LEU A 214 4.23 -15.90 25.55
N LEU A 215 4.10 -17.15 26.02
CA LEU A 215 4.91 -17.63 27.16
C LEU A 215 6.40 -17.66 26.83
N GLY A 216 6.77 -17.93 25.58
CA GLY A 216 8.18 -18.04 25.16
C GLY A 216 8.81 -16.74 24.65
N SER A 217 8.04 -15.67 24.47
CA SER A 217 8.52 -14.43 23.87
C SER A 217 9.06 -13.41 24.87
N GLY A 218 8.82 -13.58 26.18
CA GLY A 218 9.05 -12.54 27.19
C GLY A 218 10.50 -12.05 27.39
N GLU A 219 11.50 -12.73 26.82
CA GLU A 219 12.91 -12.31 26.85
C GLU A 219 13.33 -11.53 25.59
N ASN A 220 12.50 -11.50 24.54
CA ASN A 220 12.81 -10.87 23.27
C ASN A 220 11.65 -9.97 22.80
N GLU A 221 11.86 -8.67 22.89
CA GLU A 221 10.86 -7.65 22.57
C GLU A 221 10.25 -7.82 21.16
N ALA A 222 11.07 -8.03 20.13
CA ALA A 222 10.58 -8.21 18.76
C ALA A 222 9.67 -9.45 18.61
N SER A 223 10.04 -10.55 19.27
CA SER A 223 9.25 -11.79 19.23
C SER A 223 7.98 -11.67 20.09
N GLU A 224 8.02 -10.87 21.16
CA GLU A 224 6.84 -10.54 21.97
C GLU A 224 5.83 -9.71 21.17
N VAL A 225 6.31 -8.71 20.44
CA VAL A 225 5.47 -7.88 19.54
C VAL A 225 4.70 -8.75 18.53
N ASP A 226 5.37 -9.68 17.86
CA ASP A 226 4.72 -10.54 16.87
C ASP A 226 3.73 -11.53 17.51
N ALA A 227 4.09 -12.11 18.66
CA ALA A 227 3.18 -12.98 19.41
C ALA A 227 1.91 -12.23 19.89
N LEU A 228 2.07 -10.98 20.33
CA LEU A 228 0.95 -10.13 20.77
C LEU A 228 0.04 -9.71 19.61
N ARG A 229 0.58 -9.44 18.41
CA ARG A 229 -0.23 -9.18 17.20
C ARG A 229 -1.15 -10.35 16.89
N VAL A 230 -0.59 -11.57 16.86
CA VAL A 230 -1.37 -12.79 16.65
C VAL A 230 -2.42 -12.99 17.75
N ALA A 231 -2.05 -12.75 19.01
CA ALA A 231 -2.96 -12.86 20.14
C ALA A 231 -4.15 -11.89 20.02
N CYS A 232 -3.90 -10.63 19.64
CA CYS A 232 -4.96 -9.65 19.42
C CYS A 232 -5.97 -10.12 18.36
N LEU A 233 -5.47 -10.60 17.22
CA LEU A 233 -6.31 -11.09 16.13
C LEU A 233 -7.10 -12.35 16.54
N PHE A 234 -6.45 -13.31 17.21
CA PHE A 234 -7.09 -14.53 17.68
C PHE A 234 -8.19 -14.25 18.71
N TYR A 235 -7.86 -13.52 19.79
CA TYR A 235 -8.82 -13.20 20.85
C TYR A 235 -9.98 -12.33 20.33
N GLY A 236 -9.72 -11.47 19.34
CA GLY A 236 -10.77 -10.71 18.65
C GLY A 236 -11.74 -11.62 17.91
N ARG A 237 -11.23 -12.63 17.21
CA ARG A 237 -12.03 -13.62 16.47
C ARG A 237 -12.90 -14.48 17.40
N VAL A 238 -12.38 -14.88 18.57
CA VAL A 238 -13.16 -15.61 19.60
C VAL A 238 -13.98 -14.70 20.53
N LYS A 239 -14.01 -13.39 20.27
CA LYS A 239 -14.78 -12.39 21.03
C LYS A 239 -14.42 -12.31 22.52
N ARG A 240 -13.16 -12.58 22.89
CA ARG A 240 -12.65 -12.45 24.26
C ARG A 240 -11.97 -11.09 24.44
N PHE A 241 -12.79 -10.04 24.49
CA PHE A 241 -12.32 -8.66 24.39
C PHE A 241 -11.44 -8.20 25.55
N ASP A 242 -11.57 -8.77 26.76
CA ASP A 242 -10.66 -8.49 27.86
C ASP A 242 -9.23 -8.97 27.55
N GLN A 243 -9.08 -10.13 26.91
CA GLN A 243 -7.78 -10.64 26.48
C GLN A 243 -7.20 -9.85 25.31
N VAL A 244 -8.06 -9.37 24.40
CA VAL A 244 -7.65 -8.44 23.34
C VAL A 244 -7.11 -7.15 23.95
N LEU A 245 -7.82 -6.59 24.94
CA LEU A 245 -7.40 -5.35 25.59
C LEU A 245 -6.07 -5.52 26.30
N ALA A 246 -5.89 -6.59 27.10
CA ALA A 246 -4.63 -6.88 27.77
C ALA A 246 -3.46 -7.07 26.78
N SER A 247 -3.68 -7.82 25.69
CA SER A 247 -2.64 -8.07 24.67
C SER A 247 -2.29 -6.80 23.89
N SER A 248 -3.30 -6.01 23.52
CA SER A 248 -3.09 -4.77 22.76
C SER A 248 -2.48 -3.65 23.62
N ASP A 249 -2.84 -3.54 24.89
CA ASP A 249 -2.18 -2.61 25.82
C ASP A 249 -0.70 -2.94 25.98
N ARG A 250 -0.35 -4.23 26.15
CA ARG A 250 1.06 -4.67 26.20
C ARG A 250 1.78 -4.40 24.88
N LEU A 251 1.13 -4.67 23.74
CA LEU A 251 1.70 -4.42 22.42
C LEU A 251 2.01 -2.93 22.22
N LEU A 252 1.09 -2.04 22.60
CA LEU A 252 1.27 -0.59 22.47
C LEU A 252 2.26 0.00 23.47
N GLN A 253 2.54 -0.68 24.58
CA GLN A 253 3.66 -0.31 25.46
C GLN A 253 5.01 -0.57 24.81
N LEU A 254 5.13 -1.64 24.00
CA LEU A 254 6.36 -1.99 23.28
C LEU A 254 6.48 -1.21 21.97
N GLN A 255 5.39 -1.07 21.23
CA GLN A 255 5.33 -0.39 19.95
C GLN A 255 4.06 0.47 19.86
N SER A 256 4.16 1.73 20.29
CA SER A 256 3.02 2.65 20.40
C SER A 256 2.29 2.95 19.10
N GLY A 257 2.98 2.84 17.96
CA GLY A 257 2.42 3.02 16.61
C GLY A 257 1.99 1.72 15.94
N ASP A 258 1.88 0.59 16.65
CA ASP A 258 1.45 -0.66 16.04
C ASP A 258 -0.03 -0.57 15.60
N GLU A 259 -0.26 -0.72 14.29
CA GLU A 259 -1.60 -0.63 13.69
C GLU A 259 -2.54 -1.67 14.28
N THR A 260 -2.10 -2.92 14.38
CA THR A 260 -2.94 -4.03 14.83
C THR A 260 -3.26 -3.89 16.31
N GLY A 261 -2.31 -3.43 17.12
CA GLY A 261 -2.51 -3.07 18.52
C GLY A 261 -3.53 -1.94 18.66
N CYS A 262 -3.35 -0.84 17.94
CA CYS A 262 -4.25 0.32 18.01
C CYS A 262 -5.68 -0.06 17.62
N ARG A 263 -5.84 -0.75 16.48
CA ARG A 263 -7.15 -1.18 15.98
C ARG A 263 -7.80 -2.19 16.91
N SER A 264 -7.07 -3.23 17.32
CA SER A 264 -7.59 -4.26 18.23
C SER A 264 -8.04 -3.69 19.57
N ARG A 265 -7.24 -2.79 20.16
CA ARG A 265 -7.57 -2.07 21.39
C ARG A 265 -8.87 -1.28 21.26
N ALA A 266 -8.97 -0.48 20.20
CA ALA A 266 -10.12 0.37 19.94
C ALA A 266 -11.42 -0.44 19.85
N PHE A 267 -11.44 -1.48 19.02
CA PHE A 267 -12.62 -2.32 18.87
C PHE A 267 -12.94 -3.13 20.14
N ALA A 268 -11.94 -3.58 20.90
CA ALA A 268 -12.18 -4.24 22.19
C ALA A 268 -12.91 -3.31 23.17
N LEU A 269 -12.49 -2.05 23.29
CA LEU A 269 -13.14 -1.07 24.16
C LEU A 269 -14.60 -0.79 23.75
N VAL A 270 -14.88 -0.72 22.44
CA VAL A 270 -16.25 -0.59 21.92
C VAL A 270 -17.10 -1.78 22.36
N MET A 271 -16.58 -3.00 22.19
CA MET A 271 -17.30 -4.24 22.52
C MET A 271 -17.50 -4.41 24.02
N LEU A 272 -16.59 -3.90 24.84
CA LEU A 272 -16.70 -3.84 26.30
C LEU A 272 -17.57 -2.67 26.80
N SER A 273 -18.20 -1.90 25.89
CA SER A 273 -19.00 -0.72 26.21
C SER A 273 -18.25 0.38 26.99
N ARG A 274 -16.92 0.41 26.90
CA ARG A 274 -16.06 1.46 27.47
C ARG A 274 -15.95 2.64 26.51
N TYR A 275 -17.10 3.23 26.16
CA TYR A 275 -17.23 4.16 25.03
C TYR A 275 -16.35 5.41 25.15
N GLU A 276 -16.15 5.92 26.36
CA GLU A 276 -15.27 7.08 26.64
C GLU A 276 -13.81 6.80 26.22
N GLU A 277 -13.25 5.68 26.67
CA GLU A 277 -11.90 5.27 26.28
C GLU A 277 -11.82 4.81 24.82
N ALA A 278 -12.91 4.22 24.31
CA ALA A 278 -13.00 3.74 22.94
C ALA A 278 -12.87 4.89 21.93
N VAL A 279 -13.41 6.08 22.21
CA VAL A 279 -13.30 7.25 21.30
C VAL A 279 -11.83 7.60 21.06
N SER A 280 -11.04 7.81 22.12
CA SER A 280 -9.61 8.13 22.00
C SER A 280 -8.84 7.02 21.30
N ALA A 281 -9.17 5.76 21.61
CA ALA A 281 -8.54 4.59 21.00
C ALA A 281 -8.85 4.48 19.50
N LEU A 282 -10.09 4.77 19.11
CA LEU A 282 -10.54 4.75 17.70
C LEU A 282 -9.90 5.88 16.90
N GLU A 283 -9.70 7.06 17.49
CA GLU A 283 -8.97 8.15 16.84
C GLU A 283 -7.50 7.79 16.62
N LEU A 284 -6.86 7.15 17.61
CA LEU A 284 -5.50 6.63 17.47
C LEU A 284 -5.43 5.51 16.43
N ALA A 285 -6.37 4.56 16.44
CA ALA A 285 -6.45 3.51 15.43
C ALA A 285 -6.57 4.11 14.03
N ARG A 286 -7.40 5.15 13.85
CA ARG A 286 -7.56 5.85 12.58
C ARG A 286 -6.25 6.45 12.08
N SER A 287 -5.42 7.05 12.95
CA SER A 287 -4.16 7.65 12.52
C SER A 287 -3.12 6.62 12.09
N GLN A 288 -3.21 5.38 12.56
CA GLN A 288 -2.29 4.29 12.18
C GLN A 288 -2.68 3.52 10.91
N LEU A 289 -3.89 3.74 10.36
CA LEU A 289 -4.36 2.98 9.19
C LEU A 289 -3.52 3.22 7.92
N HIS A 290 -2.76 4.30 7.84
CA HIS A 290 -1.86 4.59 6.71
C HIS A 290 -0.80 3.50 6.45
N THR A 291 -0.56 2.63 7.44
CA THR A 291 0.33 1.46 7.34
C THR A 291 -0.29 0.29 6.58
N LEU A 292 -1.62 0.30 6.36
CA LEU A 292 -2.34 -0.75 5.64
C LEU A 292 -2.30 -0.55 4.12
N PRO A 293 -2.38 -1.65 3.34
CA PRO A 293 -2.62 -1.57 1.90
C PRO A 293 -3.92 -0.80 1.58
N PRO A 294 -4.01 -0.08 0.44
CA PRO A 294 -5.16 0.79 0.11
C PRO A 294 -6.54 0.12 0.21
N GLU A 295 -6.65 -1.13 -0.26
CA GLU A 295 -7.89 -1.90 -0.20
C GLU A 295 -8.35 -2.18 1.23
N GLN A 296 -7.41 -2.48 2.13
CA GLN A 296 -7.68 -2.72 3.54
C GLN A 296 -7.92 -1.42 4.31
N HIS A 297 -7.17 -0.37 3.96
CA HIS A 297 -7.32 0.97 4.54
C HIS A 297 -8.75 1.48 4.42
N ALA A 298 -9.35 1.43 3.22
CA ALA A 298 -10.71 1.92 2.99
C ALA A 298 -11.75 1.18 3.86
N VAL A 299 -11.63 -0.15 3.94
CA VAL A 299 -12.53 -1.00 4.73
C VAL A 299 -12.40 -0.70 6.23
N GLU A 300 -11.18 -0.70 6.76
CA GLU A 300 -10.95 -0.46 8.19
C GLU A 300 -11.26 0.99 8.58
N HIS A 301 -10.99 1.96 7.72
CA HIS A 301 -11.35 3.36 7.93
C HIS A 301 -12.88 3.52 8.07
N ALA A 302 -13.66 2.91 7.17
CA ALA A 302 -15.12 2.92 7.26
C ALA A 302 -15.63 2.25 8.56
N ARG A 303 -15.01 1.14 8.98
CA ARG A 303 -15.35 0.46 10.24
C ARG A 303 -15.06 1.33 11.46
N VAL A 304 -13.91 2.01 11.49
CA VAL A 304 -13.51 2.91 12.58
C VAL A 304 -14.45 4.11 12.67
N LEU A 305 -14.80 4.74 11.55
CA LEU A 305 -15.78 5.85 11.53
C LEU A 305 -17.17 5.41 12.02
N LYS A 306 -17.63 4.23 11.61
CA LYS A 306 -18.90 3.67 12.09
C LYS A 306 -18.86 3.43 13.61
N ALA A 307 -17.75 2.91 14.14
CA ALA A 307 -17.57 2.71 15.56
C ALA A 307 -17.50 4.03 16.35
N LEU A 308 -16.83 5.07 15.80
CA LEU A 308 -16.81 6.42 16.40
C LEU A 308 -18.22 7.00 16.49
N SER A 309 -19.00 6.96 15.41
CA SER A 309 -20.39 7.41 15.40
C SER A 309 -21.24 6.64 16.42
N HIS A 310 -21.03 5.33 16.54
CA HIS A 310 -21.71 4.50 17.53
C HIS A 310 -21.38 4.93 18.97
N CYS A 311 -20.10 5.14 19.30
CA CYS A 311 -19.67 5.57 20.62
C CYS A 311 -20.22 6.95 20.98
N GLN A 312 -20.16 7.91 20.04
CA GLN A 312 -20.69 9.26 20.23
C GLN A 312 -22.20 9.24 20.51
N LYS A 313 -22.97 8.42 19.79
CA LYS A 313 -24.41 8.24 20.04
C LYS A 313 -24.68 7.65 21.42
N LYS A 314 -23.85 6.71 21.90
CA LYS A 314 -23.99 6.09 23.22
C LYS A 314 -23.63 7.03 24.36
N LEU A 315 -22.69 7.94 24.16
CA LEU A 315 -22.26 8.94 25.14
C LEU A 315 -23.21 10.15 25.22
N GLY A 316 -23.98 10.42 24.17
CA GLY A 316 -24.99 11.48 24.13
C GLY A 316 -24.43 12.88 23.89
N ALA A 317 -25.30 13.84 23.58
CA ALA A 317 -24.94 15.21 23.19
C ALA A 317 -24.27 16.05 24.32
N GLY A 318 -24.28 15.55 25.56
CA GLY A 318 -23.70 16.20 26.73
C GLY A 318 -22.32 15.67 27.15
N TYR A 319 -21.76 14.67 26.45
CA TYR A 319 -20.44 14.16 26.78
C TYR A 319 -19.37 15.20 26.42
N PRO A 320 -18.58 15.69 27.40
CA PRO A 320 -17.59 16.74 27.21
C PRO A 320 -16.42 16.29 26.31
N GLY A 321 -16.32 15.00 25.96
CA GLY A 321 -15.42 14.53 24.90
C GLY A 321 -15.82 14.95 23.48
N SER A 322 -16.94 15.67 23.30
CA SER A 322 -17.25 16.35 22.04
C SER A 322 -16.49 17.69 21.86
N ALA A 323 -15.76 18.19 22.88
CA ALA A 323 -14.88 19.36 22.70
C ALA A 323 -13.80 19.63 23.79
N THR A 324 -13.82 19.01 24.97
CA THR A 324 -13.07 19.55 26.13
C THR A 324 -12.48 18.54 27.13
N GLY A 325 -12.62 17.21 26.96
CA GLY A 325 -12.14 16.22 27.95
C GLY A 325 -10.73 15.62 27.79
N LEU A 326 -10.05 15.81 26.65
CA LEU A 326 -8.78 15.09 26.32
C LEU A 326 -7.57 16.02 26.16
N LYS A 327 -7.50 17.12 26.92
CA LYS A 327 -6.35 18.03 26.87
C LYS A 327 -5.18 17.67 27.79
N HIS A 328 -5.27 16.60 28.59
CA HIS A 328 -4.23 16.32 29.60
C HIS A 328 -3.44 15.02 29.44
N CYS A 329 -3.76 14.17 28.47
CA CYS A 329 -2.93 13.00 28.12
C CYS A 329 -2.66 12.86 26.61
N LEU A 330 -3.14 13.80 25.78
CA LEU A 330 -2.87 13.93 24.35
C LEU A 330 -2.44 15.37 24.04
N ALA A 331 -1.28 15.76 24.57
CA ALA A 331 -0.39 16.66 23.85
C ALA A 331 0.63 15.69 23.23
N GLU A 332 0.65 15.37 21.94
CA GLU A 332 0.45 16.14 20.71
C GLU A 332 -0.15 15.17 19.65
N GLY A 333 -1.06 15.44 18.72
CA GLY A 333 -1.78 16.61 18.26
C GLY A 333 -2.24 16.33 16.82
N VAL A 334 -3.49 15.90 16.58
CA VAL A 334 -4.12 15.99 15.24
C VAL A 334 -5.59 16.39 15.42
N GLY A 335 -5.79 17.65 15.78
CA GLY A 335 -7.09 18.29 15.73
C GLY A 335 -7.47 18.65 14.29
N LYS A 336 -8.77 18.83 14.08
CA LYS A 336 -9.40 19.47 12.91
C LYS A 336 -8.88 20.91 12.80
N ALA A 337 -7.65 21.09 12.30
CA ALA A 337 -6.95 22.37 12.35
C ALA A 337 -7.04 23.08 11.00
N ASN A 338 -7.47 24.33 10.99
CA ASN A 338 -7.38 25.20 9.82
C ASN A 338 -5.91 25.39 9.43
N TYR A 339 -5.63 25.97 8.25
CA TYR A 339 -4.26 26.42 7.94
C TYR A 339 -3.82 27.43 9.02
N PRO A 340 -2.73 27.15 9.79
CA PRO A 340 -2.32 28.03 10.87
C PRO A 340 -1.85 29.39 10.33
N LYS A 341 -1.86 30.42 11.19
CA LYS A 341 -1.33 31.72 10.80
C LYS A 341 0.19 31.61 10.58
N THR A 342 0.67 31.98 9.40
CA THR A 342 2.10 32.12 9.12
C THR A 342 2.66 33.36 9.82
N PRO A 343 3.70 33.25 10.65
CA PRO A 343 4.29 34.40 11.35
C PRO A 343 5.16 35.25 10.41
N HIS A 344 5.29 36.56 10.70
CA HIS A 344 6.17 37.47 9.99
C HIS A 344 7.64 37.25 10.36
N LEU A 345 8.53 37.39 9.37
CA LEU A 345 9.97 37.44 9.60
C LEU A 345 10.37 38.69 10.41
N PRO A 346 11.53 38.67 11.12
CA PRO A 346 11.95 39.75 12.03
C PRO A 346 12.18 41.09 11.33
N PHE A 347 12.37 41.07 10.01
CA PHE A 347 12.61 42.24 9.16
C PHE A 347 11.48 42.47 8.13
N SER A 348 10.34 41.77 8.23
CA SER A 348 9.18 42.02 7.36
C SER A 348 8.66 43.46 7.55
N PRO A 349 8.49 44.26 6.48
CA PRO A 349 8.13 45.67 6.59
C PRO A 349 6.63 45.94 6.79
N GLY A 350 5.74 45.09 6.24
CA GLY A 350 4.30 45.16 6.50
C GLY A 350 3.92 44.31 7.71
N ILE A 351 3.47 44.92 8.80
CA ILE A 351 3.01 44.25 10.03
C ILE A 351 1.78 45.00 10.57
N ASN A 352 0.70 44.29 10.87
CA ASN A 352 -0.44 44.84 11.59
C ASN A 352 -0.33 44.56 13.09
N PRO A 353 -1.03 45.30 13.97
CA PRO A 353 -0.95 45.11 15.42
C PRO A 353 -1.25 43.68 15.91
N ASP A 354 -2.07 42.92 15.17
CA ASP A 354 -2.48 41.55 15.52
C ASP A 354 -1.63 40.44 14.87
N ASP A 355 -0.55 40.81 14.15
CA ASP A 355 0.32 39.86 13.46
C ASP A 355 1.39 39.27 14.39
N THR A 356 1.57 37.94 14.31
CA THR A 356 2.62 37.22 15.04
C THR A 356 3.95 37.36 14.29
N ARG A 357 5.05 37.64 15.00
CA ARG A 357 6.40 37.77 14.45
C ARG A 357 7.35 36.75 15.09
N VAL A 358 8.24 36.14 14.30
CA VAL A 358 9.35 35.35 14.85
C VAL A 358 10.43 36.26 15.42
N SER A 359 11.14 35.83 16.47
CA SER A 359 12.21 36.59 17.12
C SER A 359 13.48 36.66 16.28
N ASP A 360 13.82 35.56 15.61
CA ASP A 360 15.00 35.36 14.78
C ASP A 360 14.70 34.28 13.73
N CYS A 361 15.59 34.10 12.76
CA CYS A 361 15.42 33.11 11.70
C CYS A 361 16.19 31.81 11.97
N GLN A 362 16.76 31.58 13.17
CA GLN A 362 17.71 30.47 13.39
C GLN A 362 17.09 29.10 13.13
N ASN A 363 15.89 28.84 13.67
CA ASN A 363 15.19 27.57 13.46
C ASN A 363 14.73 27.41 12.00
N LEU A 364 14.24 28.48 11.38
CA LEU A 364 13.80 28.48 9.99
C LEU A 364 14.96 28.21 9.01
N LEU A 365 16.15 28.75 9.29
CA LEU A 365 17.34 28.64 8.43
C LEU A 365 18.29 27.50 8.84
N SER A 366 17.93 26.71 9.85
CA SER A 366 18.70 25.54 10.28
C SER A 366 18.79 24.42 9.23
N ARG A 367 17.98 24.51 8.17
CA ARG A 367 17.84 23.50 7.10
C ARG A 367 17.65 24.20 5.75
N GLU A 368 17.69 23.43 4.67
CA GLU A 368 17.30 23.90 3.34
C GLU A 368 15.89 24.49 3.36
N VAL A 369 15.73 25.67 2.77
CA VAL A 369 14.44 26.35 2.63
C VAL A 369 14.01 26.44 1.18
N VAL A 370 12.70 26.56 1.01
CA VAL A 370 12.06 26.97 -0.24
C VAL A 370 11.40 28.31 0.00
N ILE A 371 11.58 29.23 -0.95
CA ILE A 371 10.97 30.56 -0.96
C ILE A 371 10.03 30.65 -2.15
N THR A 372 8.77 30.97 -1.87
CA THR A 372 7.73 31.17 -2.88
C THR A 372 7.19 32.59 -2.85
N GLU A 373 6.70 33.08 -3.99
CA GLU A 373 5.91 34.31 -4.01
C GLU A 373 4.64 34.12 -3.18
N LYS A 374 4.38 35.09 -2.28
CA LYS A 374 3.10 35.20 -1.61
C LYS A 374 2.14 35.89 -2.56
N LEU A 375 1.10 35.15 -2.99
CA LEU A 375 0.04 35.69 -3.83
C LEU A 375 -1.06 36.34 -2.97
N ASP A 376 -1.65 37.40 -3.52
CA ASP A 376 -2.70 38.19 -2.87
C ASP A 376 -4.06 37.75 -3.39
N GLY A 377 -4.66 36.78 -2.69
CA GLY A 377 -5.98 36.25 -2.99
C GLY A 377 -6.70 35.76 -1.73
N GLY A 378 -7.47 34.68 -1.89
CA GLY A 378 -8.18 34.04 -0.79
C GLY A 378 -7.61 32.67 -0.42
N ASN A 379 -7.19 32.49 0.84
CA ASN A 379 -6.84 31.17 1.37
C ASN A 379 -7.97 30.16 1.16
N CYS A 380 -7.63 29.02 0.56
CA CYS A 380 -8.56 28.01 0.14
C CYS A 380 -7.97 26.61 0.37
N CYS A 381 -8.83 25.67 0.74
CA CYS A 381 -8.48 24.27 0.95
C CYS A 381 -9.39 23.35 0.13
N ILE A 382 -8.81 22.38 -0.57
CA ILE A 382 -9.52 21.29 -1.24
C ILE A 382 -9.22 20.01 -0.48
N LYS A 383 -10.26 19.26 -0.11
CA LYS A 383 -10.11 17.96 0.54
C LYS A 383 -11.27 17.02 0.24
N ALA A 384 -11.00 15.73 0.39
CA ALA A 384 -12.00 14.68 0.27
C ALA A 384 -13.10 14.85 1.33
N ASP A 385 -14.36 14.91 0.89
CA ASP A 385 -15.51 14.66 1.75
C ASP A 385 -15.92 13.20 1.61
N VAL A 386 -15.69 12.47 2.70
CA VAL A 386 -15.94 11.03 2.76
C VAL A 386 -17.44 10.72 2.67
N GLU A 387 -18.31 11.61 3.11
CA GLU A 387 -19.77 11.37 3.07
C GLU A 387 -20.30 11.49 1.64
N SER A 388 -19.94 12.54 0.92
CA SER A 388 -20.38 12.72 -0.47
C SER A 388 -19.51 12.01 -1.51
N GLN A 389 -18.36 11.45 -1.12
CA GLN A 389 -17.35 10.87 -2.04
C GLN A 389 -16.95 11.86 -3.14
N ARG A 390 -16.83 13.13 -2.77
CA ARG A 390 -16.41 14.22 -3.67
C ARG A 390 -15.42 15.11 -2.97
N LEU A 391 -14.64 15.86 -3.75
CA LEU A 391 -13.81 16.91 -3.18
C LEU A 391 -14.67 18.11 -2.81
N GLN A 392 -14.44 18.65 -1.61
CA GLN A 392 -15.06 19.87 -1.14
C GLN A 392 -14.03 20.98 -0.99
N VAL A 393 -14.50 22.20 -1.25
CA VAL A 393 -13.70 23.42 -1.21
C VAL A 393 -14.08 24.21 0.04
N PHE A 394 -13.09 24.60 0.83
CA PHE A 394 -13.23 25.34 2.07
C PHE A 394 -12.46 26.66 1.98
N GLY A 395 -13.01 27.72 2.58
CA GLY A 395 -12.26 28.94 2.84
C GLY A 395 -11.46 28.83 4.15
N ARG A 396 -10.75 29.91 4.51
CA ARG A 396 -9.85 30.01 5.69
C ARG A 396 -10.36 29.45 7.02
N THR A 397 -11.67 29.52 7.31
CA THR A 397 -12.22 29.07 8.60
C THR A 397 -12.48 27.56 8.66
N HIS A 398 -12.51 26.88 7.51
CA HIS A 398 -12.84 25.45 7.33
C HIS A 398 -14.12 24.98 8.08
N ALA A 399 -14.97 25.92 8.49
CA ALA A 399 -16.13 25.64 9.34
C ALA A 399 -17.26 24.97 8.54
N GLN A 400 -17.44 25.41 7.30
CA GLN A 400 -18.39 24.87 6.33
C GLN A 400 -17.76 24.97 4.93
N PRO A 401 -18.20 24.13 3.96
CA PRO A 401 -17.83 24.29 2.57
C PRO A 401 -18.08 25.73 2.09
N ALA A 402 -17.18 26.25 1.26
CA ALA A 402 -17.29 27.62 0.78
C ALA A 402 -18.55 27.76 -0.08
N GLU A 403 -19.44 28.71 0.22
CA GLU A 403 -20.66 28.95 -0.58
C GLU A 403 -20.51 30.11 -1.56
N HIS A 404 -19.62 31.06 -1.27
CA HIS A 404 -19.49 32.30 -2.01
C HIS A 404 -19.03 32.09 -3.47
N ALA A 405 -19.57 32.88 -4.39
CA ALA A 405 -19.33 32.77 -5.84
C ALA A 405 -17.87 33.01 -6.26
N SER A 406 -17.07 33.64 -5.40
CA SER A 406 -15.62 33.77 -5.60
C SER A 406 -14.87 32.43 -5.53
N PHE A 407 -15.51 31.32 -5.15
CA PHE A 407 -14.91 29.99 -5.12
C PHE A 407 -15.33 29.11 -6.31
N SER A 408 -16.20 29.59 -7.20
CA SER A 408 -16.79 28.76 -8.26
C SER A 408 -15.74 28.08 -9.15
N ALA A 409 -14.69 28.78 -9.57
CA ALA A 409 -13.63 28.21 -10.40
C ALA A 409 -12.84 27.12 -9.65
N VAL A 410 -12.60 27.30 -8.35
CA VAL A 410 -11.92 26.30 -7.52
C VAL A 410 -12.82 25.09 -7.28
N LYS A 411 -14.13 25.27 -7.15
CA LYS A 411 -15.11 24.18 -7.06
C LYS A 411 -15.22 23.40 -8.36
N GLU A 412 -15.22 24.08 -9.51
CA GLU A 412 -15.20 23.45 -10.82
C GLU A 412 -13.93 22.61 -10.98
N LEU A 413 -12.78 23.17 -10.64
CA LEU A 413 -11.50 22.47 -10.63
C LEU A 413 -11.51 21.26 -9.68
N ALA A 414 -12.01 21.40 -8.45
CA ALA A 414 -12.13 20.30 -7.50
C ALA A 414 -13.09 19.20 -7.99
N ALA A 415 -14.11 19.55 -8.78
CA ALA A 415 -15.03 18.59 -9.38
C ALA A 415 -14.43 17.80 -10.55
N CYS A 416 -13.33 18.28 -11.14
CA CYS A 416 -12.60 17.60 -12.20
C CYS A 416 -11.49 16.66 -11.69
N ILE A 417 -11.15 16.72 -10.40
CA ILE A 417 -10.18 15.83 -9.78
C ILE A 417 -10.92 14.60 -9.27
N GLU A 418 -10.43 13.42 -9.64
CA GLU A 418 -10.99 12.16 -9.15
C GLU A 418 -10.76 12.02 -7.64
N TYR A 419 -11.80 11.62 -6.91
CA TYR A 419 -11.77 11.52 -5.45
C TYR A 419 -10.60 10.64 -4.96
N ASP A 420 -10.35 9.52 -5.66
CA ASP A 420 -9.30 8.56 -5.32
C ASP A 420 -7.88 9.09 -5.61
N GLU A 421 -7.73 10.05 -6.53
CA GLU A 421 -6.42 10.62 -6.86
C GLU A 421 -5.88 11.52 -5.74
N LEU A 422 -6.76 12.17 -4.98
CA LEU A 422 -6.37 13.01 -3.84
C LEU A 422 -6.10 12.19 -2.57
N GLY A 423 -6.87 11.11 -2.35
CA GLY A 423 -6.75 10.25 -1.18
C GLY A 423 -7.02 11.00 0.14
N ASP A 424 -6.14 10.83 1.12
CA ASP A 424 -6.22 11.40 2.47
C ASP A 424 -5.56 12.79 2.61
N VAL A 425 -5.18 13.40 1.48
CA VAL A 425 -4.42 14.65 1.46
C VAL A 425 -5.34 15.86 1.42
N GLU A 426 -5.06 16.86 2.25
CA GLU A 426 -5.65 18.19 2.17
C GLU A 426 -4.72 19.11 1.37
N ILE A 427 -5.21 19.72 0.30
CA ILE A 427 -4.46 20.69 -0.51
C ILE A 427 -4.84 22.10 -0.08
N PHE A 428 -3.85 22.93 0.15
CA PHE A 428 -3.99 24.35 0.48
C PHE A 428 -3.41 25.20 -0.64
N GLY A 429 -4.16 26.20 -1.05
CA GLY A 429 -3.75 27.09 -2.12
C GLY A 429 -4.43 28.45 -2.05
N GLU A 430 -3.92 29.35 -2.86
CA GLU A 430 -4.44 30.69 -2.99
C GLU A 430 -5.48 30.72 -4.11
N ASN A 431 -6.71 31.13 -3.76
CA ASN A 431 -7.79 31.36 -4.71
C ASN A 431 -7.65 32.77 -5.30
N MET A 432 -7.31 32.84 -6.58
CA MET A 432 -7.08 34.06 -7.34
C MET A 432 -8.30 34.48 -8.17
N GLN A 433 -9.45 33.81 -8.02
CA GLN A 433 -10.65 34.14 -8.80
C GLN A 433 -11.15 35.55 -8.52
N ALA A 434 -11.01 36.03 -7.29
CA ALA A 434 -11.42 37.37 -6.92
C ALA A 434 -10.19 38.27 -6.74
N VAL A 435 -10.22 39.46 -7.33
CA VAL A 435 -9.12 40.44 -7.30
C VAL A 435 -9.07 41.14 -5.95
N HIS A 436 -8.07 40.84 -5.12
CA HIS A 436 -7.88 41.53 -3.84
C HIS A 436 -7.18 42.89 -4.04
N SER A 437 -6.06 43.13 -3.37
CA SER A 437 -5.33 44.41 -3.45
C SER A 437 -4.40 44.45 -4.66
N ILE A 438 -4.07 43.29 -5.25
CA ILE A 438 -3.25 43.14 -6.46
C ILE A 438 -4.06 42.39 -7.53
N GLU A 439 -4.29 43.05 -8.67
CA GLU A 439 -4.84 42.42 -9.86
C GLU A 439 -3.71 41.87 -10.75
N TYR A 440 -3.50 40.56 -10.79
CA TYR A 440 -2.43 39.97 -11.59
C TYR A 440 -2.83 39.84 -13.06
N GLY A 441 -2.01 40.33 -13.98
CA GLY A 441 -2.29 40.31 -15.43
C GLY A 441 -1.93 39.03 -16.17
N SER A 442 -1.19 38.10 -15.53
CA SER A 442 -0.67 36.88 -16.17
C SER A 442 -1.08 35.59 -15.45
N LEU A 443 -2.22 35.60 -14.76
CA LEU A 443 -2.77 34.40 -14.13
C LEU A 443 -3.02 33.31 -15.18
N THR A 444 -2.48 32.12 -14.96
CA THR A 444 -2.74 30.93 -15.79
C THR A 444 -3.89 30.10 -15.23
N ASN A 445 -4.10 30.16 -13.92
CA ASN A 445 -5.13 29.42 -13.19
C ASN A 445 -5.78 30.31 -12.11
N TYR A 446 -6.92 29.88 -11.58
CA TYR A 446 -7.55 30.55 -10.44
C TYR A 446 -7.19 29.96 -9.08
N PHE A 447 -6.42 28.87 -9.05
CA PHE A 447 -5.97 28.21 -7.82
C PHE A 447 -4.48 27.87 -7.90
N TYR A 448 -3.71 28.34 -6.92
CA TYR A 448 -2.27 28.10 -6.84
C TYR A 448 -1.91 27.42 -5.51
N VAL A 449 -1.48 26.16 -5.58
CA VAL A 449 -1.12 25.35 -4.42
C VAL A 449 0.13 25.91 -3.74
N PHE A 450 0.08 26.09 -2.43
CA PHE A 450 1.25 26.48 -1.61
C PHE A 450 1.58 25.51 -0.48
N ALA A 451 0.68 24.56 -0.15
CA ALA A 451 0.96 23.52 0.83
C ALA A 451 0.03 22.33 0.66
N ALA A 452 0.47 21.16 1.12
CA ALA A 452 -0.36 19.97 1.26
C ALA A 452 -0.13 19.34 2.64
N ARG A 453 -1.17 18.73 3.20
CA ARG A 453 -1.13 18.12 4.54
C ARG A 453 -1.70 16.72 4.50
N ARG A 454 -0.99 15.77 5.12
CA ARG A 454 -1.44 14.38 5.32
C ARG A 454 -1.36 14.06 6.80
N SER A 455 -2.45 13.57 7.38
CA SER A 455 -2.49 13.11 8.78
C SER A 455 -2.00 14.14 9.83
N GLY A 456 -2.14 15.44 9.54
CA GLY A 456 -1.70 16.53 10.43
C GLY A 456 -0.32 17.11 10.11
N ASP A 457 0.51 16.39 9.35
CA ASP A 457 1.85 16.82 8.95
C ASP A 457 1.86 17.44 7.56
N TRP A 458 2.68 18.47 7.39
CA TRP A 458 2.82 19.17 6.12
C TRP A 458 3.83 18.43 5.26
N LEU A 459 3.41 18.06 4.04
CA LEU A 459 4.27 17.37 3.09
C LEU A 459 5.51 18.23 2.78
N CYS A 460 6.60 17.57 2.37
CA CYS A 460 7.75 18.29 1.85
C CYS A 460 7.38 19.03 0.56
N TRP A 461 8.20 20.00 0.17
CA TRP A 461 7.89 20.83 -0.99
C TRP A 461 7.86 20.02 -2.29
N ASP A 462 8.78 19.06 -2.46
CA ASP A 462 8.82 18.20 -3.64
C ASP A 462 7.55 17.34 -3.77
N GLU A 463 7.13 16.69 -2.69
CA GLU A 463 5.86 15.94 -2.66
C GLU A 463 4.65 16.83 -2.95
N THR A 464 4.66 18.07 -2.46
CA THR A 464 3.60 19.05 -2.73
C THR A 464 3.55 19.40 -4.22
N ARG A 465 4.69 19.64 -4.86
CA ARG A 465 4.76 19.92 -6.31
C ARG A 465 4.38 18.70 -7.15
N ASP A 466 4.86 17.52 -6.78
CA ASP A 466 4.56 16.28 -7.50
C ASP A 466 3.08 15.92 -7.41
N LEU A 467 2.46 16.15 -6.25
CA LEU A 467 1.01 16.06 -6.09
C LEU A 467 0.28 17.08 -6.98
N ALA A 468 0.65 18.36 -6.90
CA ALA A 468 0.02 19.40 -7.72
C ALA A 468 0.14 19.08 -9.22
N LYS A 469 1.32 18.65 -9.68
CA LYS A 469 1.57 18.26 -11.07
C LYS A 469 0.72 17.07 -11.51
N ARG A 470 0.61 16.01 -10.69
CA ARG A 470 -0.25 14.85 -10.99
C ARG A 470 -1.71 15.24 -11.14
N LEU A 471 -2.19 16.16 -10.31
CA LEU A 471 -3.57 16.64 -10.32
C LEU A 471 -3.82 17.78 -11.32
N GLY A 472 -2.84 18.17 -12.14
CA GLY A 472 -2.96 19.27 -13.10
C GLY A 472 -3.12 20.66 -12.46
N LEU A 473 -2.64 20.84 -11.22
CA LEU A 473 -2.72 22.07 -10.46
C LEU A 473 -1.44 22.90 -10.56
N ALA A 474 -1.58 24.22 -10.67
CA ALA A 474 -0.44 25.12 -10.54
C ALA A 474 -0.04 25.29 -9.07
N THR A 475 1.27 25.43 -8.83
CA THR A 475 1.81 25.86 -7.54
C THR A 475 2.11 27.35 -7.57
N VAL A 476 2.14 27.99 -6.40
CA VAL A 476 2.71 29.35 -6.29
C VAL A 476 4.13 29.39 -6.87
N PRO A 477 4.57 30.51 -7.47
CA PRO A 477 5.90 30.63 -8.05
C PRO A 477 7.01 30.36 -7.03
N GLU A 478 7.91 29.43 -7.34
CA GLU A 478 9.13 29.15 -6.57
C GLU A 478 10.21 30.13 -7.02
N VAL A 479 10.74 30.91 -6.08
CA VAL A 479 11.75 31.96 -6.34
C VAL A 479 13.15 31.45 -6.01
N PHE A 480 13.26 30.64 -4.96
CA PHE A 480 14.54 30.13 -4.50
C PHE A 480 14.38 28.80 -3.75
N ARG A 481 15.41 27.96 -3.84
CA ARG A 481 15.61 26.79 -2.98
C ARG A 481 17.09 26.66 -2.64
N GLY A 482 17.37 26.43 -1.36
CA GLY A 482 18.74 26.25 -0.87
C GLY A 482 18.91 26.65 0.60
N ALA A 483 20.16 26.67 1.06
CA ALA A 483 20.52 27.20 2.36
C ALA A 483 20.88 28.69 2.25
N LEU A 484 20.48 29.50 3.23
CA LEU A 484 20.77 30.93 3.32
C LEU A 484 21.10 31.30 4.76
N SER A 485 22.02 32.24 4.95
CA SER A 485 22.14 32.97 6.22
C SER A 485 21.03 34.02 6.36
N GLU A 486 20.80 34.52 7.58
CA GLU A 486 19.74 35.52 7.84
C GLU A 486 19.94 36.82 7.03
N GLY A 487 21.19 37.27 6.89
CA GLY A 487 21.52 38.46 6.09
C GLY A 487 21.31 38.24 4.59
N GLU A 488 21.64 37.07 4.07
CA GLU A 488 21.38 36.71 2.67
C GLU A 488 19.87 36.58 2.40
N LEU A 489 19.13 36.01 3.34
CA LEU A 489 17.67 35.92 3.26
C LEU A 489 17.05 37.32 3.20
N GLN A 490 17.41 38.21 4.13
CA GLN A 490 16.88 39.58 4.15
C GLN A 490 17.21 40.33 2.86
N GLY A 491 18.48 40.34 2.44
CA GLY A 491 18.92 41.05 1.23
C GLY A 491 18.25 40.52 -0.03
N SER A 492 18.06 39.20 -0.15
CA SER A 492 17.40 38.59 -1.30
C SER A 492 15.90 38.94 -1.36
N LEU A 493 15.20 38.87 -0.22
CA LEU A 493 13.78 39.22 -0.15
C LEU A 493 13.54 40.70 -0.45
N GLU A 494 14.38 41.61 0.05
CA GLU A 494 14.32 43.04 -0.26
C GLU A 494 14.59 43.32 -1.74
N GLN A 495 15.53 42.60 -2.36
CA GLN A 495 15.80 42.71 -3.79
C GLN A 495 14.61 42.22 -4.62
N TRP A 496 14.15 40.98 -4.40
CA TRP A 496 13.04 40.40 -5.17
C TRP A 496 11.73 41.18 -4.98
N GLN A 497 11.54 41.84 -3.85
CA GLN A 497 10.39 42.72 -3.62
C GLN A 497 10.33 43.91 -4.59
N MET A 498 11.47 44.32 -5.16
CA MET A 498 11.58 45.40 -6.14
C MET A 498 11.44 44.90 -7.59
N GLU A 499 11.48 43.59 -7.80
CA GLU A 499 11.30 42.96 -9.10
C GLU A 499 9.80 42.78 -9.43
N PRO A 500 9.41 42.67 -10.71
CA PRO A 500 8.04 42.33 -11.08
C PRO A 500 7.65 40.94 -10.57
N SER A 501 6.39 40.75 -10.18
CA SER A 501 5.88 39.43 -9.82
C SER A 501 5.96 38.48 -11.01
N ALA A 502 6.21 37.21 -10.73
CA ALA A 502 6.13 36.13 -11.72
C ALA A 502 4.77 36.07 -12.45
N LEU A 503 3.71 36.62 -11.84
CA LEU A 503 2.36 36.66 -12.42
C LEU A 503 1.96 38.06 -12.97
N ASP A 504 2.84 39.06 -12.93
CA ASP A 504 2.57 40.39 -13.50
C ASP A 504 3.85 41.17 -13.84
N ALA A 505 4.00 41.60 -15.09
CA ALA A 505 5.19 42.31 -15.57
C ALA A 505 5.35 43.75 -15.04
N LYS A 506 4.34 44.31 -14.35
CA LYS A 506 4.31 45.71 -13.89
C LYS A 506 4.13 45.86 -12.39
N LYS A 507 3.63 44.82 -11.70
CA LYS A 507 3.32 44.86 -10.27
C LYS A 507 4.38 44.09 -9.50
N THR A 508 4.81 44.65 -8.38
CA THR A 508 5.69 43.93 -7.45
C THR A 508 4.89 42.90 -6.66
N PRO A 509 5.53 41.81 -6.19
CA PRO A 509 4.90 40.80 -5.34
C PRO A 509 4.23 41.40 -4.10
N GLU A 510 3.23 40.71 -3.54
CA GLU A 510 2.75 41.02 -2.17
C GLU A 510 3.89 40.87 -1.16
N GLY A 511 4.69 39.83 -1.37
CA GLY A 511 5.77 39.39 -0.52
C GLY A 511 6.13 37.95 -0.82
N PHE A 512 6.69 37.26 0.18
CA PHE A 512 7.21 35.91 0.03
C PHE A 512 6.90 35.05 1.25
N VAL A 513 6.82 33.73 1.04
CA VAL A 513 6.75 32.74 2.11
C VAL A 513 8.02 31.91 2.07
N VAL A 514 8.66 31.78 3.22
CA VAL A 514 9.87 30.98 3.44
C VAL A 514 9.47 29.79 4.28
N ARG A 515 9.70 28.56 3.80
CA ARG A 515 9.44 27.33 4.55
C ARG A 515 10.62 26.37 4.47
N HIS A 516 10.74 25.45 5.42
CA HIS A 516 11.60 24.28 5.24
C HIS A 516 11.22 23.51 3.96
N ALA A 517 12.22 23.10 3.19
CA ALA A 517 12.01 22.26 2.01
C ALA A 517 11.47 20.87 2.39
N ALA A 518 11.92 20.35 3.53
CA ALA A 518 11.49 19.08 4.11
C ALA A 518 10.04 19.12 4.61
N ALA A 519 9.52 17.95 4.98
CA ALA A 519 8.23 17.82 5.65
C ALA A 519 8.27 18.53 7.02
N ILE A 520 7.16 19.14 7.40
CA ILE A 520 7.03 19.91 8.64
C ILE A 520 6.02 19.19 9.55
N PRO A 521 6.45 18.70 10.73
CA PRO A 521 5.53 18.15 11.70
C PRO A 521 4.45 19.16 12.09
N GLY A 522 3.20 18.71 12.27
CA GLY A 522 2.07 19.60 12.54
C GLY A 522 2.28 20.56 13.72
N GLY A 523 2.94 20.09 14.78
CA GLY A 523 3.28 20.87 15.98
C GLY A 523 4.37 21.92 15.79
N SER A 524 5.22 21.78 14.77
CA SER A 524 6.39 22.66 14.52
C SER A 524 6.14 23.70 13.43
N PHE A 525 4.88 23.86 12.97
CA PHE A 525 4.56 24.71 11.82
C PHE A 525 5.14 26.12 11.93
N ALA A 526 4.91 26.81 13.04
CA ALA A 526 5.31 28.22 13.21
C ALA A 526 6.84 28.43 13.29
N GLU A 527 7.62 27.39 13.58
CA GLU A 527 9.08 27.44 13.66
C GLU A 527 9.74 27.16 12.29
N CYS A 528 9.01 26.48 11.40
CA CYS A 528 9.49 26.01 10.11
C CYS A 528 8.98 26.85 8.92
N ILE A 529 8.23 27.93 9.19
CA ILE A 529 7.67 28.82 8.16
C ILE A 529 7.64 30.28 8.63
N GLY A 530 7.90 31.21 7.71
CA GLY A 530 7.78 32.64 7.92
C GLY A 530 7.35 33.37 6.65
N LYS A 531 6.79 34.56 6.79
CA LYS A 531 6.41 35.42 5.66
C LYS A 531 7.08 36.79 5.71
N PHE A 532 7.41 37.31 4.54
CA PHE A 532 7.81 38.69 4.32
C PHE A 532 6.70 39.37 3.52
N VAL A 533 6.20 40.51 3.98
CA VAL A 533 5.12 41.25 3.32
C VAL A 533 5.56 42.69 3.10
N ARG A 534 5.33 43.23 1.90
CA ARG A 534 5.74 44.60 1.53
C ARG A 534 5.12 45.66 2.43
N ALA A 535 5.80 46.81 2.52
CA ALA A 535 5.29 47.98 3.22
C ALA A 535 3.95 48.46 2.64
N ASN A 536 3.05 48.92 3.51
CA ASN A 536 1.75 49.50 3.14
C ASN A 536 0.83 48.58 2.29
N HIS A 537 0.99 47.25 2.39
CA HIS A 537 0.05 46.33 1.76
C HIS A 537 -1.33 46.45 2.42
N ILE A 538 -2.33 46.82 1.64
CA ILE A 538 -3.72 47.04 2.10
C ILE A 538 -4.41 45.66 2.16
N GLN A 539 -5.06 45.34 3.27
CA GLN A 539 -5.96 44.18 3.34
C GLN A 539 -7.39 44.60 2.96
N THR A 540 -8.09 43.74 2.23
CA THR A 540 -9.49 43.98 1.78
C THR A 540 -10.43 44.22 2.96
N ASP A 541 -11.33 45.20 2.83
CA ASP A 541 -12.30 45.59 3.87
C ASP A 541 -13.47 44.59 4.04
N GLU A 542 -14.29 44.79 5.08
CA GLU A 542 -15.46 43.92 5.37
C GLU A 542 -16.55 43.98 4.28
N SER A 543 -16.55 45.00 3.43
CA SER A 543 -17.53 45.20 2.34
C SER A 543 -17.21 44.39 1.08
N TRP A 544 -15.98 43.88 0.98
CA TRP A 544 -15.43 43.08 -0.12
C TRP A 544 -16.36 41.98 -0.67
N LYS A 545 -17.07 41.26 0.23
CA LYS A 545 -17.99 40.18 -0.18
C LYS A 545 -19.08 40.64 -1.16
N ARG A 546 -19.41 41.94 -1.19
CA ARG A 546 -20.43 42.51 -2.09
C ARG A 546 -19.84 43.22 -3.31
N THR A 547 -18.55 43.54 -3.31
CA THR A 547 -17.89 44.41 -4.30
C THR A 547 -16.78 43.72 -5.10
N TRP A 548 -16.58 42.41 -4.89
CA TRP A 548 -15.52 41.66 -5.54
C TRP A 548 -15.60 41.65 -7.06
N LYS A 549 -14.44 41.67 -7.71
CA LYS A 549 -14.29 41.56 -9.16
C LYS A 549 -13.59 40.26 -9.52
N LYS A 550 -14.06 39.59 -10.57
CA LYS A 550 -13.41 38.37 -11.08
C LYS A 550 -12.10 38.74 -11.77
N ALA A 551 -11.02 38.06 -11.45
CA ALA A 551 -9.73 38.24 -12.10
C ALA A 551 -9.76 37.72 -13.54
N CYS A 552 -8.89 38.25 -14.39
CA CYS A 552 -8.71 37.76 -15.76
C CYS A 552 -7.56 36.74 -15.82
N LEU A 553 -7.77 35.64 -16.53
CA LEU A 553 -6.66 34.78 -16.95
C LEU A 553 -5.90 35.46 -18.10
N GLY A 554 -4.58 35.32 -18.12
CA GLY A 554 -3.72 35.76 -19.21
C GLY A 554 -3.98 34.96 -20.49
N LYS A 555 -3.44 35.42 -21.64
CA LYS A 555 -3.52 34.66 -22.90
C LYS A 555 -2.75 33.34 -22.75
N GLU A 556 -3.46 32.21 -22.88
CA GLU A 556 -2.95 30.85 -22.66
C GLU A 556 -1.65 30.55 -23.44
N MET A 557 -0.73 29.84 -22.80
CA MET A 557 0.38 29.14 -23.46
C MET A 557 -0.14 27.79 -24.01
N PRO A 558 0.29 27.36 -25.21
CA PRO A 558 -0.24 26.18 -25.90
C PRO A 558 0.32 24.90 -25.28
N HIS A 559 -0.19 24.48 -24.12
CA HIS A 559 0.28 23.27 -23.43
C HIS A 559 -0.66 22.06 -23.56
N GLN A 560 -1.85 22.22 -24.15
CA GLN A 560 -2.75 21.11 -24.46
C GLN A 560 -2.81 20.89 -25.98
N VAL A 561 -2.13 19.84 -26.46
CA VAL A 561 -2.12 19.45 -27.87
C VAL A 561 -2.57 17.99 -27.96
N LYS A 562 -3.53 17.67 -28.84
CA LYS A 562 -4.01 16.31 -29.11
C LYS A 562 -3.39 15.77 -30.40
N ALA A 563 -2.90 14.54 -30.39
CA ALA A 563 -2.52 13.85 -31.63
C ALA A 563 -3.69 13.01 -32.19
N VAL A 564 -3.85 13.05 -33.51
CA VAL A 564 -4.79 12.24 -34.28
C VAL A 564 -4.05 11.69 -35.50
N GLN A 565 -4.27 10.42 -35.84
CA GLN A 565 -3.78 9.90 -37.12
C GLN A 565 -4.78 10.23 -38.23
N ALA A 566 -4.31 10.85 -39.30
CA ALA A 566 -5.10 11.12 -40.51
C ALA A 566 -4.26 10.76 -41.74
N ASP A 567 -4.80 9.89 -42.61
CA ASP A 567 -4.20 9.51 -43.90
C ASP A 567 -2.72 9.05 -43.84
N GLY A 568 -2.31 8.39 -42.76
CA GLY A 568 -0.95 7.88 -42.56
C GLY A 568 0.00 8.85 -41.83
N ASP A 569 -0.40 10.10 -41.68
CA ASP A 569 0.30 11.15 -40.94
C ASP A 569 -0.24 11.28 -39.51
N ILE A 570 0.61 11.78 -38.63
CA ILE A 570 0.30 12.18 -37.26
C ILE A 570 0.05 13.68 -37.27
N CYS A 571 -1.18 14.07 -36.95
CA CYS A 571 -1.64 15.44 -36.86
C CYS A 571 -1.79 15.86 -35.40
N LEU A 572 -1.19 16.98 -35.03
CA LEU A 572 -1.27 17.62 -33.72
C LEU A 572 -2.21 18.81 -33.78
N TYR A 573 -3.18 18.87 -32.87
CA TYR A 573 -4.16 19.95 -32.78
C TYR A 573 -4.06 20.67 -31.44
N THR A 574 -4.16 22.00 -31.43
CA THR A 574 -4.24 22.81 -30.21
C THR A 574 -5.53 22.50 -29.44
N ALA A 575 -5.63 22.98 -28.18
CA ALA A 575 -6.86 22.90 -27.39
C ALA A 575 -8.07 23.58 -28.06
N SER A 576 -7.82 24.60 -28.89
CA SER A 576 -8.84 25.27 -29.71
C SER A 576 -9.27 24.47 -30.95
N GLY A 577 -8.61 23.35 -31.25
CA GLY A 577 -8.89 22.50 -32.40
C GLY A 577 -8.17 22.91 -33.70
N ASP A 578 -7.24 23.86 -33.63
CA ASP A 578 -6.45 24.28 -34.79
C ASP A 578 -5.31 23.29 -35.04
N LEU A 579 -5.05 22.93 -36.30
CA LEU A 579 -3.93 22.05 -36.67
C LEU A 579 -2.59 22.76 -36.40
N ALA A 580 -1.84 22.26 -35.43
CA ALA A 580 -0.53 22.76 -35.02
C ALA A 580 0.63 22.18 -35.85
N LEU A 581 0.60 20.88 -36.16
CA LEU A 581 1.64 20.20 -36.96
C LEU A 581 1.10 18.91 -37.57
N ALA A 582 1.53 18.54 -38.78
CA ALA A 582 1.34 17.21 -39.35
C ALA A 582 2.70 16.63 -39.80
N PHE A 583 2.95 15.35 -39.54
CA PHE A 583 4.17 14.66 -39.97
C PHE A 583 3.94 13.16 -40.19
N PRO A 584 4.72 12.49 -41.07
CA PRO A 584 4.51 11.08 -41.35
C PRO A 584 4.81 10.19 -40.14
N SER A 585 3.93 9.23 -39.88
CA SER A 585 4.10 8.26 -38.78
C SER A 585 5.28 7.32 -39.00
N GLY A 586 5.62 7.05 -40.26
CA GLY A 586 6.69 6.14 -40.64
C GLY A 586 6.39 4.65 -40.41
N HIS A 587 5.19 4.29 -39.95
CA HIS A 587 4.75 2.90 -39.89
C HIS A 587 4.35 2.40 -41.27
N LYS A 588 4.67 1.14 -41.59
CA LYS A 588 4.19 0.47 -42.81
C LYS A 588 2.79 -0.13 -42.63
N GLN A 589 2.37 -0.28 -41.38
CA GLN A 589 1.10 -0.87 -40.97
C GLN A 589 0.29 0.14 -40.15
N ALA A 590 -1.01 -0.13 -39.98
CA ALA A 590 -1.92 0.77 -39.28
C ALA A 590 -1.51 0.95 -37.81
N ILE A 591 -1.56 2.19 -37.31
CA ILE A 591 -1.29 2.51 -35.91
C ILE A 591 -2.51 2.10 -35.10
N VAL A 592 -2.28 1.30 -34.05
CA VAL A 592 -3.34 0.83 -33.14
C VAL A 592 -3.34 1.60 -31.83
N GLN A 593 -2.23 2.25 -31.48
CA GLN A 593 -2.13 3.03 -30.24
C GLN A 593 -1.22 4.25 -30.43
N MET A 594 -1.61 5.38 -29.85
CA MET A 594 -0.84 6.63 -29.87
C MET A 594 -1.02 7.41 -28.57
N THR A 595 0.04 8.02 -28.07
CA THR A 595 0.01 8.91 -26.91
C THR A 595 0.90 10.13 -27.12
N VAL A 596 0.54 11.24 -26.47
CA VAL A 596 1.30 12.51 -26.48
C VAL A 596 1.54 12.92 -25.05
N SER A 597 2.80 13.20 -24.71
CA SER A 597 3.18 13.70 -23.40
C SER A 597 3.94 15.03 -23.54
N PRO A 598 3.49 16.11 -22.88
CA PRO A 598 4.26 17.36 -22.80
C PRO A 598 5.41 17.24 -21.80
N MET A 599 6.59 17.75 -22.17
CA MET A 599 7.76 17.87 -21.31
C MET A 599 8.35 19.28 -21.43
N GLN A 600 8.06 20.19 -20.49
CA GLN A 600 8.60 21.58 -20.42
C GLN A 600 8.61 22.33 -21.78
N ASP A 601 9.62 22.11 -22.64
CA ASP A 601 9.82 22.71 -23.97
C ASP A 601 9.76 21.72 -25.17
N GLU A 602 9.37 20.47 -24.92
CA GLU A 602 9.25 19.38 -25.88
C GLU A 602 7.89 18.66 -25.81
N TYR A 603 7.46 18.09 -26.92
CA TYR A 603 6.43 17.05 -26.95
C TYR A 603 7.04 15.72 -27.35
N VAL A 604 6.64 14.66 -26.65
CA VAL A 604 6.96 13.28 -27.02
C VAL A 604 5.67 12.62 -27.52
N VAL A 605 5.70 12.15 -28.77
CA VAL A 605 4.61 11.36 -29.36
C VAL A 605 5.10 9.94 -29.54
N ALA A 606 4.41 8.97 -28.95
CA ALA A 606 4.71 7.55 -29.15
C ALA A 606 3.57 6.86 -29.91
N THR A 607 3.92 6.04 -30.90
CA THR A 607 2.97 5.29 -31.75
C THR A 607 3.33 3.82 -31.80
N VAL A 608 2.32 2.96 -31.84
CA VAL A 608 2.46 1.50 -31.97
C VAL A 608 1.58 1.01 -33.12
N ASP A 609 2.14 0.24 -34.05
CA ASP A 609 1.36 -0.37 -35.13
C ASP A 609 0.78 -1.74 -34.80
N SER A 610 -0.10 -2.23 -35.68
CA SER A 610 -0.80 -3.52 -35.55
C SER A 610 0.12 -4.74 -35.51
N THR A 611 1.41 -4.58 -35.77
CA THR A 611 2.42 -5.63 -35.66
C THR A 611 3.26 -5.52 -34.39
N GLY A 612 2.98 -4.52 -33.54
CA GLY A 612 3.67 -4.27 -32.28
C GLY A 612 4.95 -3.44 -32.40
N VAL A 613 5.23 -2.86 -33.57
CA VAL A 613 6.40 -1.97 -33.74
C VAL A 613 6.06 -0.62 -33.11
N MET A 614 6.93 -0.13 -32.22
CA MET A 614 6.81 1.17 -31.57
C MET A 614 7.75 2.22 -32.17
N ARG A 615 7.28 3.45 -32.33
CA ARG A 615 8.08 4.62 -32.72
C ARG A 615 7.87 5.76 -31.74
N VAL A 616 8.91 6.55 -31.49
CA VAL A 616 8.86 7.72 -30.61
C VAL A 616 9.38 8.93 -31.37
N HIS A 617 8.60 10.00 -31.35
CA HIS A 617 8.86 11.26 -32.04
C HIS A 617 9.03 12.36 -30.99
N ARG A 618 10.16 13.08 -31.05
CA ARG A 618 10.41 14.26 -30.20
C ARG A 618 10.19 15.53 -31.01
N LEU A 619 9.47 16.48 -30.44
CA LEU A 619 9.08 17.73 -31.08
C LEU A 619 9.49 18.89 -30.17
N PHE A 620 10.39 19.75 -30.64
CA PHE A 620 10.86 20.91 -29.87
C PHE A 620 9.97 22.12 -30.12
N VAL A 621 9.50 22.77 -29.06
CA VAL A 621 8.72 24.01 -29.14
C VAL A 621 9.66 25.18 -28.88
N ARG A 622 9.79 26.10 -29.85
CA ARG A 622 10.52 27.36 -29.64
C ARG A 622 9.66 28.58 -29.97
N PRO A 623 9.62 29.60 -29.11
CA PRO A 623 8.98 30.88 -29.45
C PRO A 623 9.73 31.56 -30.61
N ARG A 624 9.01 32.04 -31.63
CA ARG A 624 9.59 32.83 -32.72
C ARG A 624 9.54 34.32 -32.35
N ARG A 625 10.69 35.01 -32.31
CA ARG A 625 10.71 36.49 -32.30
C ARG A 625 10.44 37.00 -33.71
N GLY A 626 9.44 37.88 -33.86
CA GLY A 626 9.10 38.52 -35.13
C GLY A 626 10.18 39.52 -35.60
N PRO A 627 10.20 39.91 -36.89
CA PRO A 627 11.19 40.85 -37.40
C PRO A 627 10.99 42.25 -36.81
N GLN A 628 12.09 42.93 -36.56
CA GLN A 628 12.15 44.32 -36.12
C GLN A 628 11.69 45.23 -37.28
N GLU A 629 10.39 45.49 -37.38
CA GLU A 629 9.86 46.37 -38.43
C GLU A 629 10.00 47.85 -38.03
N GLN A 630 10.60 48.59 -38.95
CA GLN A 630 11.04 49.97 -38.82
C GLN A 630 9.89 50.93 -38.47
N ARG A 631 10.23 51.90 -37.61
CA ARG A 631 9.47 53.12 -37.29
C ARG A 631 8.64 53.63 -38.48
N ARG A 632 7.31 53.65 -38.32
CA ARG A 632 6.46 54.66 -38.96
C ARG A 632 5.51 55.28 -37.94
N ARG A 633 5.68 56.59 -37.78
CA ARG A 633 4.82 57.50 -37.01
C ARG A 633 3.43 57.54 -37.64
N VAL A 634 2.38 57.44 -36.84
CA VAL A 634 1.13 58.19 -37.05
C VAL A 634 0.59 58.66 -35.70
N THR A 635 0.16 59.90 -35.70
CA THR A 635 -0.27 60.79 -34.62
C THR A 635 -1.75 60.64 -34.28
N ASN A 636 -2.05 60.46 -32.99
CA ASN A 636 -3.10 61.10 -32.14
C ASN A 636 -4.58 61.20 -32.62
N PRO A 637 -5.54 61.57 -31.75
CA PRO A 637 -6.57 60.66 -31.23
C PRO A 637 -8.01 61.19 -31.48
N ASP A 638 -9.01 60.54 -30.87
CA ASP A 638 -10.40 60.98 -30.60
C ASP A 638 -11.53 60.27 -31.36
N GLU A 639 -12.56 59.95 -30.56
CA GLU A 639 -14.01 59.78 -30.84
C GLU A 639 -14.70 58.46 -30.44
N GLU A 640 -15.96 58.63 -30.05
CA GLU A 640 -16.77 57.94 -29.03
C GLU A 640 -17.74 56.87 -29.58
N LYS A 641 -18.17 55.99 -28.64
CA LYS A 641 -19.52 55.41 -28.40
C LYS A 641 -20.27 54.52 -29.42
N CYS A 642 -20.69 53.37 -28.85
CA CYS A 642 -21.96 52.62 -28.93
C CYS A 642 -22.65 52.27 -30.29
N GLU A 643 -22.60 50.97 -30.62
CA GLU A 643 -23.61 50.02 -31.18
C GLU A 643 -24.71 50.48 -32.18
N PRO A 644 -25.04 49.71 -33.26
CA PRO A 644 -25.62 48.35 -33.14
C PRO A 644 -25.18 47.31 -34.20
N ALA A 645 -25.73 46.10 -34.05
CA ALA A 645 -25.33 44.80 -34.56
C ALA A 645 -25.20 44.57 -36.09
N VAL A 646 -24.52 43.44 -36.40
CA VAL A 646 -24.78 42.42 -37.45
C VAL A 646 -23.61 42.17 -38.44
N THR A 647 -22.99 40.99 -38.24
CA THR A 647 -22.23 40.13 -39.18
C THR A 647 -21.11 40.73 -40.04
N SER A 648 -19.86 40.33 -39.75
CA SER A 648 -19.07 39.49 -40.67
C SER A 648 -17.69 39.19 -40.08
N LEU A 649 -17.26 37.93 -40.22
CA LEU A 649 -15.91 37.48 -39.94
C LEU A 649 -14.91 38.19 -40.88
N HIS A 650 -13.87 38.83 -40.35
CA HIS A 650 -12.47 38.43 -40.55
C HIS A 650 -11.45 39.44 -39.99
N ARG A 651 -10.49 38.88 -39.24
CA ARG A 651 -9.06 39.24 -39.11
C ARG A 651 -8.70 40.61 -38.53
N ASN A 652 -8.23 40.58 -37.28
CA ASN A 652 -6.89 41.04 -36.92
C ASN A 652 -6.51 40.50 -35.52
N ALA A 653 -6.01 39.27 -35.48
CA ALA A 653 -5.28 38.74 -34.34
C ALA A 653 -3.85 38.47 -34.79
N ILE A 654 -2.91 39.12 -34.13
CA ILE A 654 -1.46 38.93 -34.26
C ILE A 654 -1.16 37.44 -34.03
N SER A 655 -0.92 36.69 -35.10
CA SER A 655 -0.50 35.29 -35.01
C SER A 655 0.98 35.23 -34.67
N GLN A 656 1.33 34.87 -33.43
CA GLN A 656 2.67 34.37 -33.14
C GLN A 656 2.77 32.95 -33.71
N SER A 657 3.49 32.79 -34.82
CA SER A 657 3.69 31.50 -35.51
C SER A 657 4.95 30.80 -34.99
N VAL A 658 4.80 29.55 -34.52
CA VAL A 658 5.87 28.67 -34.02
C VAL A 658 6.51 27.89 -35.19
N VAL A 659 7.80 27.55 -35.09
CA VAL A 659 8.49 26.64 -36.04
C VAL A 659 8.95 25.40 -35.29
N LEU A 660 8.57 24.21 -35.76
CA LEU A 660 8.91 22.91 -35.16
C LEU A 660 10.03 22.24 -35.99
N LYS A 661 11.07 21.70 -35.33
CA LYS A 661 12.13 20.89 -35.97
C LYS A 661 12.02 19.42 -35.55
N TYR A 662 12.25 18.52 -36.50
CA TYR A 662 12.08 17.05 -36.36
C TYR A 662 13.41 16.30 -36.47
N THR A 663 13.59 15.24 -35.65
CA THR A 663 14.63 14.21 -35.82
C THR A 663 14.07 12.84 -35.44
N ALA A 664 14.33 11.78 -36.23
CA ALA A 664 13.83 10.42 -36.01
C ALA A 664 14.92 9.48 -35.46
N MET A 665 14.60 8.61 -34.51
CA MET A 665 15.40 7.42 -34.18
C MET A 665 14.51 6.17 -34.21
N VAL A 666 15.04 5.07 -34.78
CA VAL A 666 14.35 3.78 -34.90
C VAL A 666 14.97 2.81 -33.91
N VAL A 667 14.15 2.13 -33.10
CA VAL A 667 14.58 1.01 -32.25
C VAL A 667 13.85 -0.25 -32.75
N SER A 668 14.60 -1.34 -32.99
CA SER A 668 14.10 -2.63 -33.55
C SER A 668 13.98 -3.71 -32.46
N PRO A 669 13.23 -4.81 -32.69
CA PRO A 669 12.42 -5.47 -31.67
C PRO A 669 13.11 -6.66 -31.00
N ALA A 670 13.03 -6.72 -29.68
CA ALA A 670 13.25 -7.94 -28.90
C ALA A 670 12.55 -7.85 -27.54
N TRP A 671 11.24 -7.56 -27.50
CA TRP A 671 10.45 -7.59 -26.26
C TRP A 671 9.12 -8.34 -26.53
N PRO A 672 8.78 -9.39 -25.76
CA PRO A 672 7.51 -10.10 -25.92
C PRO A 672 6.31 -9.22 -25.54
N ALA A 673 5.22 -9.36 -26.30
CA ALA A 673 4.04 -8.49 -26.29
C ALA A 673 3.07 -8.63 -25.08
N GLU A 674 3.52 -9.13 -23.93
CA GLU A 674 2.64 -9.40 -22.76
C GLU A 674 2.75 -8.41 -21.60
N ILE A 675 3.44 -7.28 -21.76
CA ILE A 675 3.54 -6.26 -20.70
C ILE A 675 3.20 -4.87 -21.26
N LEU A 676 1.92 -4.57 -21.48
CA LEU A 676 1.44 -3.21 -21.74
C LEU A 676 0.08 -2.96 -21.06
N MET A 677 0.15 -2.48 -19.82
CA MET A 677 -0.89 -1.72 -19.09
C MET A 677 -0.33 -0.31 -18.80
N PRO A 678 -1.16 0.71 -18.46
CA PRO A 678 -0.95 2.14 -18.77
C PRO A 678 0.27 2.87 -18.16
N ASN A 679 1.12 2.20 -17.37
CA ASN A 679 2.19 2.84 -16.61
C ASN A 679 3.60 2.74 -17.25
N ALA A 680 3.71 2.38 -18.52
CA ALA A 680 5.02 2.23 -19.19
C ALA A 680 5.83 3.53 -19.38
N ALA A 681 5.25 4.71 -19.13
CA ALA A 681 5.99 5.97 -19.19
C ALA A 681 7.02 6.14 -18.04
N SER A 682 6.85 5.44 -16.92
CA SER A 682 7.81 5.51 -15.80
C SER A 682 9.02 4.58 -16.00
N CYS A 683 8.86 3.44 -16.68
CA CYS A 683 9.93 2.46 -16.85
C CYS A 683 10.98 2.83 -17.90
N ILE A 684 10.67 3.70 -18.87
CA ILE A 684 11.65 4.20 -19.85
C ILE A 684 12.64 5.20 -19.19
N ASN A 685 12.27 5.83 -18.06
CA ASN A 685 13.11 6.82 -17.38
C ASN A 685 14.26 6.23 -16.57
N ALA A 686 14.25 4.93 -16.23
CA ALA A 686 15.27 4.34 -15.36
C ALA A 686 16.54 3.86 -16.08
N GLN A 687 16.56 3.79 -17.41
CA GLN A 687 17.71 3.25 -18.17
C GLN A 687 18.44 4.27 -19.06
N LEU A 688 18.02 5.53 -19.11
CA LEU A 688 18.61 6.52 -20.02
C LEU A 688 19.27 7.75 -19.37
N PHE A 689 19.21 7.94 -18.04
CA PHE A 689 19.93 9.04 -17.39
C PHE A 689 20.40 8.67 -15.97
N ASP A 690 21.64 8.19 -15.88
CA ASP A 690 22.49 8.34 -14.68
C ASP A 690 23.62 9.33 -15.04
N PRO A 691 23.56 10.59 -14.58
CA PRO A 691 24.67 11.52 -14.71
C PRO A 691 25.40 11.59 -13.38
N CYS A 692 26.50 10.83 -13.25
CA CYS A 692 27.76 11.18 -12.59
C CYS A 692 28.38 10.00 -11.81
N SER A 693 29.10 9.12 -12.49
CA SER A 693 30.44 8.76 -12.04
C SER A 693 31.27 8.16 -13.20
N GLN A 694 32.57 8.43 -13.14
CA GLN A 694 33.66 7.83 -13.93
C GLN A 694 34.23 8.73 -15.04
N LYS A 695 35.26 9.46 -14.62
CA LYS A 695 36.37 9.91 -15.46
C LYS A 695 37.10 8.69 -16.00
N ASP A 696 37.11 8.53 -17.31
CA ASP A 696 38.06 7.70 -18.05
C ASP A 696 39.39 8.47 -18.25
N PRO A 697 40.56 7.82 -18.39
CA PRO A 697 40.89 7.21 -19.69
C PRO A 697 41.83 5.99 -19.68
N CYS A 698 41.65 5.03 -20.59
CA CYS A 698 42.62 4.71 -21.66
C CYS A 698 42.38 3.39 -22.43
N ARG A 699 42.66 3.50 -23.75
CA ARG A 699 42.92 2.49 -24.82
C ARG A 699 41.69 1.91 -25.55
N GLN A 700 41.42 2.40 -26.77
CA GLN A 700 41.91 1.89 -28.08
C GLN A 700 41.37 0.46 -28.34
N MET A 701 40.67 0.11 -29.44
CA MET A 701 40.82 0.51 -30.84
C MET A 701 39.66 -0.07 -31.69
N GLN A 702 39.25 0.69 -32.72
CA GLN A 702 38.89 0.29 -34.10
C GLN A 702 37.98 -0.94 -34.39
N VAL A 703 36.78 -0.75 -34.95
CA VAL A 703 36.43 -0.56 -36.39
C VAL A 703 36.32 -1.88 -37.18
N ASN A 704 35.09 -2.13 -37.65
CA ASN A 704 34.62 -2.79 -38.88
C ASN A 704 35.36 -3.99 -39.49
N GLY A 705 34.55 -5.02 -39.76
CA GLY A 705 34.47 -5.70 -41.06
C GLY A 705 35.55 -6.74 -41.36
N ASP A 706 35.13 -8.00 -41.51
CA ASP A 706 35.23 -8.61 -42.85
C ASP A 706 34.52 -9.97 -42.93
N ILE A 707 33.96 -10.17 -44.12
CA ILE A 707 33.42 -11.40 -44.68
C ILE A 707 34.58 -12.33 -45.07
N GLU A 708 34.30 -13.64 -45.03
CA GLU A 708 34.95 -14.73 -45.77
C GLU A 708 36.09 -15.58 -45.15
N LYS A 709 35.84 -16.90 -45.22
CA LYS A 709 36.74 -18.08 -45.28
C LYS A 709 37.05 -18.84 -43.99
N ALA A 710 36.34 -19.96 -43.83
CA ALA A 710 36.99 -21.26 -43.72
C ALA A 710 36.08 -22.35 -44.34
N ARG A 711 36.58 -22.99 -45.40
CA ARG A 711 36.03 -24.17 -46.05
C ARG A 711 36.96 -25.33 -45.70
N SER A 712 36.37 -26.48 -45.34
CA SER A 712 36.79 -27.85 -45.69
C SER A 712 37.10 -28.83 -44.56
N ALA A 713 36.44 -29.99 -44.72
CA ALA A 713 36.69 -31.35 -44.23
C ALA A 713 36.43 -31.61 -42.73
N GLN A 714 35.67 -32.64 -42.33
CA GLN A 714 35.76 -34.01 -42.81
C GLN A 714 34.48 -34.81 -42.50
N GLU A 715 33.90 -35.46 -43.51
CA GLU A 715 32.93 -36.56 -43.36
C GLU A 715 33.67 -37.86 -42.99
N ALA A 716 33.05 -38.71 -42.16
CA ALA A 716 33.17 -40.16 -42.27
C ALA A 716 31.86 -40.83 -41.81
N ARG A 717 31.34 -41.68 -42.71
CA ARG A 717 30.09 -42.43 -42.66
C ARG A 717 30.18 -43.73 -41.85
N GLY A 718 29.02 -44.23 -41.45
CA GLY A 718 28.71 -45.67 -41.28
C GLY A 718 27.33 -45.84 -40.63
N HIS A 719 26.24 -46.00 -41.41
CA HIS A 719 25.53 -47.28 -41.68
C HIS A 719 24.64 -47.74 -40.48
N PHE A 720 23.34 -48.04 -40.56
CA PHE A 720 22.47 -48.59 -41.63
C PHE A 720 20.97 -48.51 -41.22
N ASN A 721 20.08 -48.41 -42.22
CA ASN A 721 18.69 -48.89 -42.37
C ASN A 721 17.49 -48.49 -41.46
N MET A 722 16.51 -47.87 -42.16
CA MET A 722 15.04 -47.80 -41.95
C MET A 722 14.36 -49.19 -41.95
N PRO A 723 13.13 -49.36 -41.42
CA PRO A 723 11.89 -49.01 -42.15
C PRO A 723 10.73 -48.40 -41.32
N SER A 724 10.05 -47.40 -41.87
CA SER A 724 8.57 -47.30 -41.83
C SER A 724 8.01 -48.10 -43.04
N PRO A 725 6.68 -48.29 -43.31
CA PRO A 725 5.47 -47.61 -42.81
C PRO A 725 4.23 -48.53 -42.64
N ARG A 726 3.06 -47.94 -42.31
CA ARG A 726 1.70 -48.21 -42.89
C ARG A 726 0.67 -47.34 -42.12
N ASP A 727 0.10 -46.31 -42.75
CA ASP A 727 -1.17 -46.32 -43.52
C ASP A 727 -2.39 -46.58 -42.61
N CYS A 728 -3.54 -45.91 -42.67
CA CYS A 728 -4.09 -44.81 -43.45
C CYS A 728 -5.53 -44.59 -42.90
N LYS A 729 -6.07 -43.36 -43.03
CA LYS A 729 -7.52 -43.01 -43.13
C LYS A 729 -8.39 -43.15 -41.86
N ALA A 730 -8.85 -42.03 -41.28
CA ALA A 730 -10.03 -41.25 -41.68
C ALA A 730 -11.35 -42.02 -41.53
N THR A 731 -12.26 -41.57 -40.66
CA THR A 731 -13.48 -40.79 -41.03
C THR A 731 -14.36 -40.62 -39.79
N MET A 732 -14.95 -39.43 -39.65
CA MET A 732 -16.02 -39.10 -38.71
C MET A 732 -17.23 -40.04 -38.83
N LEU A 733 -18.00 -40.20 -37.75
CA LEU A 733 -19.45 -40.01 -37.77
C LEU A 733 -20.05 -39.94 -36.36
N GLN A 734 -20.97 -38.99 -36.22
CA GLN A 734 -21.87 -38.77 -35.12
C GLN A 734 -22.79 -39.98 -34.88
N GLY A 735 -23.27 -40.14 -33.66
CA GLY A 735 -24.31 -41.11 -33.33
C GLY A 735 -24.81 -40.97 -31.90
N SER A 736 -25.78 -40.07 -31.71
CA SER A 736 -26.71 -40.03 -30.59
C SER A 736 -27.41 -41.37 -30.36
N GLY A 737 -27.61 -41.77 -29.10
CA GLY A 737 -28.42 -42.95 -28.77
C GLY A 737 -28.60 -43.16 -27.26
N THR A 738 -29.65 -42.54 -26.71
CA THR A 738 -30.26 -42.87 -25.42
C THR A 738 -30.77 -44.31 -25.37
N VAL A 739 -30.47 -45.07 -24.30
CA VAL A 739 -31.33 -46.15 -23.78
C VAL A 739 -31.24 -46.18 -22.25
N GLN A 740 -32.42 -46.26 -21.63
CA GLN A 740 -32.70 -46.38 -20.21
C GLN A 740 -32.77 -47.86 -19.75
N VAL A 741 -32.32 -48.09 -18.50
CA VAL A 741 -32.90 -48.94 -17.43
C VAL A 741 -33.05 -50.46 -17.66
N THR A 742 -32.41 -51.27 -16.80
CA THR A 742 -33.03 -52.10 -15.72
C THR A 742 -31.99 -53.03 -15.05
N ASP A 743 -32.01 -53.01 -13.71
CA ASP A 743 -31.88 -54.10 -12.72
C ASP A 743 -30.87 -55.26 -12.87
N GLY A 744 -30.18 -55.53 -11.76
CA GLY A 744 -29.62 -56.84 -11.44
C GLY A 744 -28.48 -56.84 -10.43
N SER A 745 -28.81 -56.82 -9.13
CA SER A 745 -27.99 -57.40 -8.04
C SER A 745 -27.75 -58.91 -8.29
N PRO A 746 -26.77 -59.58 -7.65
CA PRO A 746 -26.02 -59.25 -6.43
C PRO A 746 -24.57 -58.81 -6.61
#